data_AF-A0A1R4GRB4-F1
#
_entry.id   AF-A0A1R4GRB4-F1
#
_cell.length_a   1.000
_cell.length_b   1.000
_cell.length_c   1.000
_cell.angle_alpha   90.00
_cell.angle_beta   90.00
_cell.angle_gamma   90.00
#
_symmetry.space_group_name_H-M   'P 1'
#
loop_
_entity.id
_entity.type
_entity.pdbx_description
1 polymer ?
#
loop_
_entity_poly.entity_id
_entity_poly.type
_entity_poly.pdbx_seq_one_letter_code
_entity_poly.pdbx_strand_id
1 'polypeptide(L)'
;MADYFEAIRKPNVARLLFSQVCARFPAGMLSIGLLVHVEQTLGSYTAAGAVIAAYGIGQGISAPLGGRLMSRAGMRGILVPTMLVCTVALVALALLRLPMAPTAALAFLAGLTVPAIPPAVRTIYPKVASGRQLRSVFSFDATFQEVIWILGPLATVAIAALWDTTAGILAAAGILFLGSLWFVTAPEVGTVRIPRSKRPMGAVLRNPVVVVMVAVSLLMIGSWGAIDASIVAGYGHDSPITGALLAISALGSVAGGVLTSNFAMKRRSLTVRIIAAVLGTAGAVLAIGNPWLLAVGVFVAGVSSAPVIAVANAAVSASVRASESAEAFGWLGTAQLIGTSVASAAAGIAIDRFGAAHGMAVGAAFVAVAFVVALATMRWQPDLEHASLEPRPDTATIPITRMGLVSPPAAPPEGGAPAAAVRYFKLRGVRCPGVTPKIPAIELADGNRIPQLGLGLYKVPNDETPALVQTAIELGYRHFDTATLYANEAGLGEGIRASGVDRDDVYVTTKVWQDRHGYDETLRAFDDSLEELGLEEVDLYLIHWPAPEQDLYLETWEALQRLRDEGRARSIGVANFKEHHLERLIEESGEAPACNQVELNPSFSQPGLRKFDAEHRIATVAWSPLARGAVLDSPVIAGIAEEHGCTPAQVVLAWHIGLGNVAIPKTVRPERLRENLEALETTLSPAELAAVCALDTGVRTGKDPDAFG
;
A
#
# COMPACT_ATOMS: atom_id res chain seq x y z
N MET A 1 -14.66 14.29 -2.81
CA MET A 1 -14.05 15.62 -3.05
C MET A 1 -13.60 16.31 -1.75
N ALA A 2 -14.39 16.34 -0.67
CA ALA A 2 -14.00 16.98 0.59
C ALA A 2 -12.67 16.45 1.19
N ASP A 3 -12.53 15.12 1.27
CA ASP A 3 -11.31 14.44 1.75
C ASP A 3 -10.07 14.70 0.86
N TYR A 4 -10.29 15.03 -0.42
CA TYR A 4 -9.22 15.38 -1.37
C TYR A 4 -8.65 16.76 -1.07
N PHE A 5 -9.51 17.73 -0.73
CA PHE A 5 -9.09 19.08 -0.32
C PHE A 5 -8.45 19.10 1.07
N GLU A 6 -8.89 18.23 1.97
CA GLU A 6 -8.34 18.15 3.33
C GLU A 6 -6.88 17.64 3.34
N ALA A 7 -6.54 16.68 2.45
CA ALA A 7 -5.17 16.19 2.31
C ALA A 7 -4.20 17.28 1.79
N ILE A 8 -4.65 18.14 0.88
CA ILE A 8 -3.86 19.25 0.31
C ILE A 8 -3.81 20.47 1.27
N ARG A 9 -4.72 20.59 2.23
CA ARG A 9 -4.71 21.69 3.21
C ARG A 9 -3.50 21.68 4.15
N LYS A 10 -2.80 20.55 4.31
CA LYS A 10 -1.53 20.51 5.05
C LYS A 10 -0.41 21.12 4.19
N PRO A 11 0.19 22.26 4.59
CA PRO A 11 1.17 22.97 3.76
C PRO A 11 2.37 22.09 3.35
N ASN A 12 2.79 21.20 4.24
CA ASN A 12 3.92 20.29 4.01
C ASN A 12 3.59 19.23 2.94
N VAL A 13 2.37 18.69 2.94
CA VAL A 13 1.92 17.69 1.96
C VAL A 13 1.73 18.35 0.60
N ALA A 14 1.10 19.52 0.54
CA ALA A 14 0.96 20.28 -0.69
C ALA A 14 2.32 20.63 -1.29
N ARG A 15 3.25 21.16 -0.50
CA ARG A 15 4.60 21.48 -0.96
C ARG A 15 5.28 20.27 -1.57
N LEU A 16 5.26 19.11 -0.91
CA LEU A 16 5.86 17.88 -1.42
C LEU A 16 5.18 17.42 -2.71
N LEU A 17 3.84 17.46 -2.76
CA LEU A 17 3.05 17.06 -3.91
C LEU A 17 3.30 17.94 -5.14
N PHE A 18 3.34 19.26 -5.00
CA PHE A 18 3.57 20.15 -6.15
C PHE A 18 5.03 20.18 -6.58
N SER A 19 5.96 20.25 -5.63
CA SER A 19 7.40 20.29 -5.97
C SER A 19 7.87 19.03 -6.70
N GLN A 20 7.39 17.85 -6.31
CA GLN A 20 7.74 16.60 -6.98
C GLN A 20 7.14 16.50 -8.40
N VAL A 21 5.91 17.00 -8.61
CA VAL A 21 5.29 17.07 -9.94
C VAL A 21 6.09 18.00 -10.84
N CYS A 22 6.47 19.20 -10.36
CA CYS A 22 7.34 20.10 -11.10
C CYS A 22 8.68 19.46 -11.45
N ALA A 23 9.30 18.74 -10.51
CA ALA A 23 10.57 18.06 -10.74
C ALA A 23 10.47 16.94 -11.80
N ARG A 24 9.31 16.28 -11.93
CA ARG A 24 9.06 15.19 -12.87
C ARG A 24 8.48 15.65 -14.21
N PHE A 25 7.91 16.85 -14.28
CA PHE A 25 7.33 17.43 -15.50
C PHE A 25 8.24 17.34 -16.74
N PRO A 26 9.56 17.56 -16.64
CA PRO A 26 10.49 17.43 -17.75
C PRO A 26 10.54 16.04 -18.38
N ALA A 27 10.16 14.98 -17.68
CA ALA A 27 10.10 13.63 -18.28
C ALA A 27 9.11 13.58 -19.45
N GLY A 28 7.96 14.24 -19.31
CA GLY A 28 7.00 14.39 -20.41
C GLY A 28 7.57 15.24 -21.54
N MET A 29 8.26 16.35 -21.21
CA MET A 29 8.85 17.24 -22.21
C MET A 29 9.96 16.57 -23.04
N LEU A 30 10.88 15.87 -22.38
CA LEU A 30 12.08 15.30 -22.99
C LEU A 30 11.79 14.07 -23.85
N SER A 31 10.64 13.41 -23.67
CA SER A 31 10.21 12.26 -24.47
C SER A 31 10.24 12.56 -25.98
N ILE A 32 9.69 13.70 -26.38
CA ILE A 32 9.69 14.19 -27.77
C ILE A 32 10.78 15.24 -27.99
N GLY A 33 11.12 16.03 -26.95
CA GLY A 33 12.09 17.11 -27.08
C GLY A 33 13.46 16.63 -27.53
N LEU A 34 13.94 15.51 -26.95
CA LEU A 34 15.19 14.90 -27.39
C LEU A 34 15.07 14.26 -28.78
N LEU A 35 13.93 13.68 -29.13
CA LEU A 35 13.70 13.08 -30.46
C LEU A 35 13.89 14.13 -31.55
N VAL A 36 13.12 15.21 -31.45
CA VAL A 36 13.08 16.25 -32.47
C VAL A 36 14.39 17.02 -32.50
N HIS A 37 14.96 17.37 -31.35
CA HIS A 37 16.23 18.10 -31.32
C HIS A 37 17.39 17.30 -31.94
N VAL A 38 17.49 16.00 -31.62
CA VAL A 38 18.55 15.15 -32.16
C VAL A 38 18.31 14.87 -33.65
N GLU A 39 17.05 14.69 -34.07
CA GLU A 39 16.73 14.53 -35.49
C GLU A 39 17.11 15.79 -36.28
N GLN A 40 16.78 16.98 -35.80
CA GLN A 40 17.14 18.24 -36.48
C GLN A 40 18.65 18.49 -36.52
N THR A 41 19.41 18.02 -35.52
CA THR A 41 20.86 18.24 -35.44
C THR A 41 21.68 17.18 -36.18
N LEU A 42 21.21 15.93 -36.23
CA LEU A 42 21.91 14.81 -36.86
C LEU A 42 21.28 14.35 -38.19
N GLY A 43 20.08 14.82 -38.53
CA GLY A 43 19.37 14.54 -39.78
C GLY A 43 18.84 13.11 -39.90
N SER A 44 18.56 12.41 -38.79
CA SER A 44 18.11 11.02 -38.82
C SER A 44 17.30 10.64 -37.58
N TYR A 45 16.14 10.01 -37.78
CA TYR A 45 15.35 9.43 -36.69
C TYR A 45 16.04 8.22 -36.07
N THR A 46 16.85 7.48 -36.83
CA THR A 46 17.71 6.40 -36.30
C THR A 46 18.69 6.94 -35.25
N ALA A 47 19.37 8.05 -35.55
CA ALA A 47 20.29 8.68 -34.61
C ALA A 47 19.55 9.24 -33.38
N ALA A 48 18.41 9.90 -33.60
CA ALA A 48 17.55 10.41 -32.52
C ALA A 48 17.05 9.31 -31.59
N GLY A 49 16.54 8.22 -32.15
CA GLY A 49 16.08 7.07 -31.40
C GLY A 49 17.20 6.39 -30.60
N ALA A 50 18.41 6.30 -31.15
CA ALA A 50 19.56 5.76 -30.42
C ALA A 50 19.99 6.65 -29.23
N VAL A 51 19.95 7.97 -29.38
CA VAL A 51 20.26 8.91 -28.29
C VAL A 51 19.20 8.83 -27.19
N ILE A 52 17.92 8.77 -27.55
CA ILE A 52 16.82 8.53 -26.59
C ILE A 52 16.96 7.17 -25.93
N ALA A 53 17.42 6.16 -26.66
CA ALA A 53 17.70 4.86 -26.08
C ALA A 53 18.77 4.93 -24.99
N ALA A 54 19.85 5.66 -25.25
CA ALA A 54 20.89 5.91 -24.26
C ALA A 54 20.33 6.63 -23.01
N TYR A 55 19.52 7.68 -23.21
CA TYR A 55 18.86 8.40 -22.11
C TYR A 55 17.97 7.49 -21.25
N GLY A 56 17.05 6.74 -21.85
CA GLY A 56 16.14 5.88 -21.09
C GLY A 56 16.83 4.69 -20.44
N ILE A 57 17.91 4.14 -21.00
CA ILE A 57 18.75 3.13 -20.32
C ILE A 57 19.38 3.74 -19.07
N GLY A 58 19.98 4.93 -19.17
CA GLY A 58 20.54 5.64 -18.02
C GLY A 58 19.48 5.85 -16.94
N GLN A 59 18.31 6.36 -17.32
CA GLN A 59 17.19 6.61 -16.40
C GLN A 59 16.66 5.32 -15.75
N GLY A 60 16.62 4.24 -16.53
CA GLY A 60 16.26 2.91 -16.07
C GLY A 60 17.23 2.37 -15.01
N ILE A 61 18.52 2.69 -15.09
CA ILE A 61 19.50 2.34 -14.04
C ILE A 61 19.34 3.26 -12.82
N SER A 62 19.08 4.55 -13.04
CA SER A 62 18.97 5.56 -11.97
C SER A 62 17.89 5.21 -10.95
N ALA A 63 16.71 4.75 -11.38
CA ALA A 63 15.58 4.48 -10.47
C ALA A 63 15.89 3.46 -9.34
N PRO A 64 16.26 2.20 -9.62
CA PRO A 64 16.57 1.21 -8.58
C PRO A 64 17.86 1.53 -7.81
N LEU A 65 18.84 2.13 -8.48
CA LEU A 65 20.11 2.53 -7.86
C LEU A 65 19.90 3.69 -6.88
N GLY A 66 19.11 4.69 -7.27
CA GLY A 66 18.83 5.89 -6.49
C GLY A 66 18.21 5.58 -5.14
N GLY A 67 17.25 4.66 -5.06
CA GLY A 67 16.66 4.23 -3.79
C GLY A 67 17.70 3.64 -2.82
N ARG A 68 18.59 2.79 -3.33
CA ARG A 68 19.67 2.18 -2.53
C ARG A 68 20.71 3.20 -2.10
N LEU A 69 21.13 4.07 -3.00
CA LEU A 69 22.08 5.14 -2.68
C LEU A 69 21.51 6.10 -1.63
N MET A 70 20.23 6.47 -1.74
CA MET A 70 19.54 7.32 -0.75
C MET A 70 19.45 6.66 0.63
N SER A 71 19.32 5.32 0.71
CA SER A 71 19.37 4.58 1.98
C SER A 71 20.76 4.59 2.65
N ARG A 72 21.83 4.90 1.89
CA ARG A 72 23.22 4.95 2.39
C ARG A 72 23.68 6.37 2.70
N ALA A 73 23.47 7.29 1.77
CA ALA A 73 23.99 8.67 1.83
C ALA A 73 22.92 9.71 2.21
N GLY A 74 21.67 9.28 2.45
CA GLY A 74 20.53 10.17 2.67
C GLY A 74 19.97 10.73 1.36
N MET A 75 18.71 11.18 1.38
CA MET A 75 18.03 11.64 0.16
C MET A 75 18.71 12.89 -0.42
N ARG A 76 18.98 13.92 0.40
CA ARG A 76 19.65 15.15 -0.07
C ARG A 76 21.05 14.89 -0.65
N GLY A 77 21.79 13.96 -0.04
CA GLY A 77 23.14 13.60 -0.47
C GLY A 77 23.18 12.98 -1.87
N ILE A 78 22.07 12.42 -2.35
CA ILE A 78 21.96 11.85 -3.69
C ILE A 78 21.20 12.79 -4.64
N LEU A 79 20.07 13.35 -4.22
CA LEU A 79 19.22 14.15 -5.10
C LEU A 79 19.89 15.44 -5.59
N VAL A 80 20.71 16.08 -4.76
CA VAL A 80 21.44 17.30 -5.14
C VAL A 80 22.46 17.04 -6.25
N PRO A 81 23.45 16.13 -6.09
CA PRO A 81 24.43 15.90 -7.15
C PRO A 81 23.78 15.36 -8.43
N THR A 82 22.80 14.46 -8.33
CA THR A 82 22.10 13.94 -9.51
C THR A 82 21.38 15.07 -10.27
N MET A 83 20.67 15.95 -9.55
CA MET A 83 20.01 17.12 -10.15
C MET A 83 21.00 18.00 -10.90
N LEU A 84 22.13 18.36 -10.28
CA LEU A 84 23.14 19.23 -10.89
C LEU A 84 23.73 18.61 -12.16
N VAL A 85 24.13 17.33 -12.10
CA VAL A 85 24.74 16.65 -13.25
C VAL A 85 23.71 16.48 -14.38
N CYS A 86 22.47 16.11 -14.07
CA CYS A 86 21.41 15.97 -15.07
C CYS A 86 21.11 17.29 -15.75
N THR A 87 20.97 18.38 -15.00
CA THR A 87 20.73 19.72 -15.57
C THR A 87 21.88 20.13 -16.50
N VAL A 88 23.13 19.97 -16.07
CA VAL A 88 24.30 20.30 -16.89
C VAL A 88 24.35 19.43 -18.16
N ALA A 89 24.09 18.13 -18.04
CA ALA A 89 24.09 17.22 -19.19
C ALA A 89 22.97 17.57 -20.19
N LEU A 90 21.77 17.95 -19.72
CA LEU A 90 20.67 18.41 -20.59
C LEU A 90 20.99 19.74 -21.28
N VAL A 91 21.58 20.69 -20.56
CA VAL A 91 22.04 21.96 -21.16
C VAL A 91 23.11 21.71 -22.21
N ALA A 92 24.05 20.79 -21.94
CA ALA A 92 25.07 20.39 -22.91
C ALA A 92 24.44 19.72 -24.14
N LEU A 93 23.44 18.85 -23.97
CA LEU A 93 22.69 18.26 -25.09
C LEU A 93 21.97 19.30 -25.94
N ALA A 94 21.45 20.36 -25.33
CA ALA A 94 20.77 21.44 -26.05
C ALA A 94 21.75 22.32 -26.85
N LEU A 95 22.90 22.65 -26.27
CA LEU A 95 23.81 23.67 -26.80
C LEU A 95 24.95 23.10 -27.65
N LEU A 96 25.39 21.87 -27.39
CA LEU A 96 26.54 21.28 -28.08
C LEU A 96 26.08 20.45 -29.28
N ARG A 97 26.59 20.80 -30.46
CA ARG A 97 26.39 20.00 -31.67
C ARG A 97 27.49 18.94 -31.77
N LEU A 98 27.19 17.76 -31.25
CA LEU A 98 28.13 16.65 -31.18
C LEU A 98 27.72 15.52 -32.14
N PRO A 99 28.68 14.73 -32.64
CA PRO A 99 28.37 13.49 -33.36
C PRO A 99 27.53 12.52 -32.51
N MET A 100 26.88 11.57 -33.17
CA MET A 100 25.94 10.62 -32.51
C MET A 100 26.50 9.98 -31.23
N ALA A 101 27.72 9.43 -31.24
CA ALA A 101 28.28 8.71 -30.10
C ALA A 101 28.45 9.57 -28.83
N PRO A 102 29.13 10.74 -28.87
CA PRO A 102 29.21 11.63 -27.72
C PRO A 102 27.84 12.19 -27.29
N THR A 103 26.93 12.46 -28.23
CA THR A 103 25.54 12.86 -27.90
C THR A 103 24.81 11.75 -27.12
N ALA A 104 24.93 10.49 -27.55
CA ALA A 104 24.37 9.34 -26.84
C ALA A 104 25.01 9.15 -25.46
N ALA A 105 26.32 9.36 -25.31
CA ALA A 105 26.99 9.29 -24.01
C ALA A 105 26.51 10.37 -23.03
N LEU A 106 26.32 11.61 -23.52
CA LEU A 106 25.74 12.71 -22.75
C LEU A 106 24.29 12.43 -22.36
N ALA A 107 23.49 11.89 -23.29
CA ALA A 107 22.12 11.47 -23.03
C ALA A 107 22.05 10.35 -21.98
N PHE A 108 22.93 9.35 -22.07
CA PHE A 108 23.05 8.31 -21.04
C PHE A 108 23.41 8.90 -19.68
N LEU A 109 24.37 9.84 -19.61
CA LEU A 109 24.72 10.53 -18.37
C LEU A 109 23.54 11.33 -17.80
N ALA A 110 22.84 12.07 -18.65
CA ALA A 110 21.64 12.81 -18.26
C ALA A 110 20.59 11.86 -17.67
N GLY A 111 20.31 10.74 -18.35
CA GLY A 111 19.42 9.70 -17.88
C GLY A 111 19.85 9.10 -16.53
N LEU A 112 21.11 8.70 -16.42
CA LEU A 112 21.70 8.09 -15.22
C LEU A 112 21.65 9.00 -13.99
N THR A 113 21.60 10.30 -14.23
CA THR A 113 21.57 11.32 -13.17
C THR A 113 20.21 11.99 -13.01
N VAL A 114 19.16 11.51 -13.66
CA VAL A 114 17.80 11.98 -13.37
C VAL A 114 17.52 11.78 -11.88
N PRO A 115 17.12 12.84 -11.14
CA PRO A 115 16.83 12.73 -9.71
C PRO A 115 15.74 11.69 -9.43
N ALA A 116 16.03 10.74 -8.54
CA ALA A 116 15.12 9.67 -8.15
C ALA A 116 14.01 10.17 -7.18
N ILE A 117 13.20 11.12 -7.65
CA ILE A 117 12.09 11.72 -6.89
C ILE A 117 11.00 10.70 -6.54
N PRO A 118 10.51 9.82 -7.45
CA PRO A 118 9.40 8.92 -7.11
C PRO A 118 9.71 7.96 -5.94
N PRO A 119 10.90 7.32 -5.85
CA PRO A 119 11.27 6.53 -4.67
C PRO A 119 11.34 7.34 -3.36
N ALA A 120 11.83 8.58 -3.42
CA ALA A 120 11.89 9.46 -2.24
C ALA A 120 10.48 9.80 -1.74
N VAL A 121 9.61 10.23 -2.65
CA VAL A 121 8.22 10.59 -2.37
C VAL A 121 7.42 9.42 -1.78
N ARG A 122 7.55 8.22 -2.36
CA ARG A 122 6.89 6.99 -1.85
C ARG A 122 7.32 6.62 -0.43
N THR A 123 8.52 7.02 -0.02
CA THR A 123 9.01 6.85 1.36
C THR A 123 8.48 7.93 2.29
N ILE A 124 8.38 9.18 1.81
CA ILE A 124 7.96 10.33 2.62
C ILE A 124 6.45 10.32 2.88
N TYR A 125 5.62 10.04 1.87
CA TYR A 125 4.16 10.12 1.97
C TYR A 125 3.57 9.35 3.16
N PRO A 126 3.95 8.08 3.45
CA PRO A 126 3.45 7.35 4.61
C PRO A 126 3.84 7.97 5.96
N LYS A 127 4.86 8.85 6.01
CA LYS A 127 5.30 9.53 7.23
C LYS A 127 4.61 10.89 7.43
N VAL A 128 4.01 11.47 6.38
CA VAL A 128 3.34 12.78 6.45
C VAL A 128 1.81 12.71 6.32
N ALA A 129 1.29 11.59 5.82
CA ALA A 129 -0.13 11.33 5.66
C ALA A 129 -0.48 9.92 6.17
N SER A 130 -1.65 9.75 6.79
CA SER A 130 -2.09 8.48 7.37
C SER A 130 -3.50 8.09 6.90
N GLY A 131 -3.77 6.77 6.92
CA GLY A 131 -5.10 6.22 6.62
C GLY A 131 -5.66 6.65 5.26
N ARG A 132 -6.83 7.30 5.27
CA ARG A 132 -7.53 7.75 4.06
C ARG A 132 -6.75 8.85 3.31
N GLN A 133 -6.02 9.72 4.02
CA GLN A 133 -5.22 10.80 3.41
C GLN A 133 -4.09 10.26 2.53
N LEU A 134 -3.44 9.17 2.95
CA LEU A 134 -2.34 8.56 2.19
C LEU A 134 -2.82 8.03 0.83
N ARG A 135 -3.97 7.36 0.80
CA ARG A 135 -4.60 6.90 -0.46
C ARG A 135 -4.92 8.06 -1.38
N SER A 136 -5.48 9.15 -0.85
CA SER A 136 -5.77 10.35 -1.63
C SER A 136 -4.50 10.99 -2.22
N VAL A 137 -3.41 11.07 -1.45
CA VAL A 137 -2.13 11.62 -1.93
C VAL A 137 -1.54 10.76 -3.05
N PHE A 138 -1.56 9.43 -2.92
CA PHE A 138 -1.13 8.53 -4.00
C PHE A 138 -2.03 8.61 -5.23
N SER A 139 -3.33 8.77 -5.05
CA SER A 139 -4.25 8.99 -6.17
C SER A 139 -3.93 10.31 -6.89
N PHE A 140 -3.63 11.40 -6.17
CA PHE A 140 -3.20 12.65 -6.79
C PHE A 140 -1.88 12.50 -7.53
N ASP A 141 -0.89 11.82 -6.94
CA ASP A 141 0.40 11.57 -7.60
C ASP A 141 0.21 10.81 -8.92
N ALA A 142 -0.66 9.80 -8.96
CA ALA A 142 -1.01 9.08 -10.17
C ALA A 142 -1.69 9.99 -11.22
N THR A 143 -2.69 10.79 -10.81
CA THR A 143 -3.35 11.74 -11.71
C THR A 143 -2.38 12.77 -12.27
N PHE A 144 -1.49 13.33 -11.44
CA PHE A 144 -0.48 14.27 -11.91
C PHE A 144 0.53 13.63 -12.85
N GLN A 145 0.82 12.33 -12.69
CA GLN A 145 1.65 11.62 -13.65
C GLN A 145 1.02 11.59 -15.04
N GLU A 146 -0.29 11.38 -15.16
CA GLU A 146 -0.99 11.48 -16.46
C GLU A 146 -0.94 12.92 -17.00
N VAL A 147 -1.10 13.93 -16.14
CA VAL A 147 -0.99 15.34 -16.54
C VAL A 147 0.40 15.67 -17.10
N ILE A 148 1.47 15.12 -16.52
CA ILE A 148 2.84 15.31 -17.03
C ILE A 148 2.95 14.74 -18.46
N TRP A 149 2.35 13.58 -18.72
CA TRP A 149 2.39 12.95 -20.05
C TRP A 149 1.49 13.65 -21.08
N ILE A 150 0.43 14.33 -20.64
CA ILE A 150 -0.42 15.15 -21.52
C ILE A 150 0.27 16.49 -21.85
N LEU A 151 0.66 17.23 -20.81
CA LEU A 151 1.10 18.61 -20.95
C LEU A 151 2.58 18.73 -21.31
N GLY A 152 3.41 17.75 -20.95
CA GLY A 152 4.85 17.78 -21.22
C GLY A 152 5.18 17.81 -22.71
N PRO A 153 4.76 16.82 -23.51
CA PRO A 153 4.98 16.82 -24.96
C PRO A 153 4.36 18.05 -25.64
N LEU A 154 3.16 18.46 -25.22
CA LEU A 154 2.50 19.66 -25.73
C LEU A 154 3.32 20.93 -25.45
N ALA A 155 3.87 21.07 -24.25
CA ALA A 155 4.74 22.18 -23.90
C ALA A 155 6.02 22.19 -24.76
N THR A 156 6.64 21.02 -24.98
CA THR A 156 7.80 20.89 -25.85
C THR A 156 7.50 21.34 -27.28
N VAL A 157 6.42 20.83 -27.87
CA VAL A 157 5.99 21.19 -29.23
C VAL A 157 5.69 22.68 -29.33
N ALA A 158 4.95 23.24 -28.37
CA ALA A 158 4.63 24.67 -28.35
C ALA A 158 5.88 25.56 -28.23
N ILE A 159 6.81 25.22 -27.34
CA ILE A 159 8.07 25.98 -27.17
C ILE A 159 8.93 25.86 -28.43
N ALA A 160 9.02 24.66 -29.01
CA ALA A 160 9.79 24.43 -30.23
C ALA A 160 9.24 25.20 -31.43
N ALA A 161 7.91 25.23 -31.58
CA ALA A 161 7.25 25.98 -32.65
C ALA A 161 7.38 27.51 -32.50
N LEU A 162 7.44 28.01 -31.26
CA LEU A 162 7.57 29.45 -30.99
C LEU A 162 9.02 29.95 -31.09
N TRP A 163 9.99 29.11 -30.75
CA TRP A 163 11.41 29.47 -30.74
C TRP A 163 12.24 28.45 -31.52
N ASP A 164 12.67 27.38 -30.87
CA ASP A 164 13.39 26.25 -31.46
C ASP A 164 13.42 25.07 -30.49
N THR A 165 13.92 23.92 -30.95
CA THR A 165 14.05 22.72 -30.12
C THR A 165 15.07 22.88 -28.98
N THR A 166 16.07 23.77 -29.15
CA THR A 166 17.05 24.11 -28.11
C THR A 166 16.34 24.73 -26.90
N ALA A 167 15.44 25.70 -27.13
CA ALA A 167 14.64 26.34 -26.10
C ALA A 167 13.75 25.32 -25.37
N GLY A 168 13.22 24.32 -26.09
CA GLY A 168 12.48 23.21 -25.50
C GLY A 168 13.28 22.42 -24.46
N ILE A 169 14.51 22.01 -24.80
CA ILE A 169 15.38 21.26 -23.88
C ILE A 169 15.86 22.15 -22.72
N LEU A 170 16.21 23.42 -22.99
CA LEU A 170 16.62 24.35 -21.94
C LEU A 170 15.49 24.63 -20.95
N ALA A 171 14.25 24.78 -21.43
CA ALA A 171 13.08 24.92 -20.57
C ALA A 171 12.87 23.66 -19.71
N ALA A 172 12.99 22.47 -20.29
CA ALA A 172 12.92 21.21 -19.55
C ALA A 172 14.02 21.11 -18.48
N ALA A 173 15.26 21.49 -18.79
CA ALA A 173 16.38 21.50 -17.85
C ALA A 173 16.17 22.51 -16.71
N GLY A 174 15.63 23.70 -17.01
CA GLY A 174 15.29 24.72 -16.02
C GLY A 174 14.18 24.29 -15.08
N ILE A 175 13.10 23.71 -15.62
CA ILE A 175 12.00 23.15 -14.83
C ILE A 175 12.50 21.99 -13.94
N LEU A 176 13.37 21.12 -14.47
CA LEU A 176 13.98 20.04 -13.70
C LEU A 176 14.76 20.58 -12.51
N PHE A 177 15.62 21.57 -12.75
CA PHE A 177 16.45 22.19 -11.73
C PHE A 177 15.61 22.87 -10.64
N LEU A 178 14.70 23.76 -11.05
CA LEU A 178 13.87 24.54 -10.12
C LEU A 178 12.90 23.64 -9.33
N GLY A 179 12.26 22.68 -10.00
CA GLY A 179 11.36 21.72 -9.35
C GLY A 179 12.11 20.82 -8.37
N SER A 180 13.27 20.29 -8.77
CA SER A 180 14.10 19.45 -7.90
C SER A 180 14.66 20.23 -6.72
N LEU A 181 15.09 21.47 -6.92
CA LEU A 181 15.55 22.36 -5.85
C LEU A 181 14.41 22.66 -4.86
N TRP A 182 13.20 22.92 -5.36
CA TRP A 182 12.02 23.12 -4.51
C TRP A 182 11.68 21.86 -3.70
N PHE A 183 11.83 20.68 -4.29
CA PHE A 183 11.60 19.40 -3.61
C PHE A 183 12.67 19.14 -2.54
N VAL A 184 13.96 19.24 -2.87
CA VAL A 184 15.08 18.93 -1.96
C VAL A 184 15.12 19.85 -0.73
N THR A 185 14.64 21.08 -0.88
CA THR A 185 14.53 22.05 0.24
C THR A 185 13.38 21.73 1.20
N ALA A 186 12.50 20.77 0.88
CA ALA A 186 11.48 20.31 1.83
C ALA A 186 12.16 19.68 3.07
N PRO A 187 11.72 20.01 4.29
CA PRO A 187 12.30 19.46 5.53
C PRO A 187 12.29 17.93 5.56
N GLU A 188 11.23 17.33 5.05
CA GLU A 188 10.98 15.88 5.09
C GLU A 188 12.01 15.07 4.30
N VAL A 189 12.58 15.66 3.24
CA VAL A 189 13.67 15.05 2.45
C VAL A 189 14.95 14.94 3.28
N GLY A 190 15.13 15.79 4.29
CA GLY A 190 16.26 15.73 5.22
C GLY A 190 16.04 14.84 6.44
N THR A 191 14.79 14.65 6.87
CA THR A 191 14.46 13.98 8.14
C THR A 191 14.04 12.52 7.95
N VAL A 192 13.37 12.17 6.85
CA VAL A 192 12.88 10.81 6.59
C VAL A 192 14.03 9.94 6.07
N ARG A 193 14.25 8.79 6.71
CA ARG A 193 15.28 7.81 6.31
C ARG A 193 14.64 6.63 5.58
N ILE A 194 15.27 6.22 4.46
CA ILE A 194 14.91 5.00 3.74
C ILE A 194 15.58 3.81 4.43
N PRO A 195 14.83 2.79 4.89
CA PRO A 195 15.39 1.56 5.43
C PRO A 195 16.32 0.87 4.43
N ARG A 196 17.40 0.23 4.92
CA ARG A 196 18.33 -0.51 4.07
C ARG A 196 17.78 -1.89 3.73
N SER A 197 17.72 -2.23 2.45
CA SER A 197 17.40 -3.60 2.02
C SER A 197 18.57 -4.55 2.35
N LYS A 198 18.22 -5.73 2.91
CA LYS A 198 19.18 -6.81 3.24
C LYS A 198 19.49 -7.71 2.03
N ARG A 199 18.74 -7.63 0.93
CA ARG A 199 18.87 -8.51 -0.25
C ARG A 199 19.67 -7.88 -1.41
N PRO A 200 20.35 -8.69 -2.24
CA PRO A 200 21.10 -8.19 -3.39
C PRO A 200 20.18 -7.54 -4.44
N MET A 201 20.73 -6.65 -5.26
CA MET A 201 19.97 -5.96 -6.32
C MET A 201 19.54 -6.97 -7.38
N GLY A 202 18.31 -6.84 -7.86
CA GLY A 202 17.69 -7.77 -8.81
C GLY A 202 17.13 -9.03 -8.18
N ALA A 203 17.21 -9.22 -6.85
CA ALA A 203 16.64 -10.42 -6.20
C ALA A 203 15.14 -10.57 -6.50
N VAL A 204 14.42 -9.46 -6.61
CA VAL A 204 12.98 -9.43 -6.91
C VAL A 204 12.64 -9.93 -8.32
N LEU A 205 13.59 -9.88 -9.26
CA LEU A 205 13.44 -10.40 -10.61
C LEU A 205 13.49 -11.94 -10.68
N ARG A 206 13.67 -12.63 -9.55
CA ARG A 206 13.48 -14.09 -9.48
C ARG A 206 12.00 -14.48 -9.41
N ASN A 207 11.12 -13.54 -9.08
CA ASN A 207 9.69 -13.78 -9.02
C ASN A 207 9.09 -13.76 -10.44
N PRO A 208 8.45 -14.85 -10.92
CA PRO A 208 7.93 -14.92 -12.28
C PRO A 208 6.84 -13.87 -12.55
N VAL A 209 6.02 -13.52 -11.56
CA VAL A 209 4.99 -12.47 -11.72
C VAL A 209 5.65 -11.13 -12.01
N VAL A 210 6.69 -10.79 -11.24
CA VAL A 210 7.42 -9.53 -11.42
C VAL A 210 8.05 -9.48 -12.81
N VAL A 211 8.71 -10.56 -13.23
CA VAL A 211 9.31 -10.64 -14.58
C VAL A 211 8.27 -10.45 -15.67
N VAL A 212 7.11 -11.10 -15.56
CA VAL A 212 6.02 -10.95 -16.54
C VAL A 212 5.51 -9.51 -16.56
N MET A 213 5.26 -8.89 -15.40
CA MET A 213 4.77 -7.51 -15.35
C MET A 213 5.80 -6.50 -15.86
N VAL A 214 7.09 -6.72 -15.58
CA VAL A 214 8.22 -5.96 -16.14
C VAL A 214 8.25 -6.11 -17.67
N ALA A 215 8.19 -7.33 -18.19
CA ALA A 215 8.22 -7.59 -19.64
C ALA A 215 7.01 -7.00 -20.38
N VAL A 216 5.81 -7.19 -19.84
CA VAL A 216 4.59 -6.63 -20.42
C VAL A 216 4.62 -5.11 -20.36
N SER A 217 5.07 -4.51 -19.24
CA SER A 217 5.19 -3.05 -19.14
C SER A 217 6.22 -2.47 -20.11
N LEU A 218 7.34 -3.17 -20.33
CA LEU A 218 8.34 -2.81 -21.33
C LEU A 218 7.74 -2.78 -22.73
N LEU A 219 6.97 -3.80 -23.10
CA LEU A 219 6.42 -3.92 -24.45
C LEU A 219 5.22 -3.00 -24.66
N MET A 220 4.24 -3.02 -23.75
CA MET A 220 3.01 -2.23 -23.88
C MET A 220 3.28 -0.74 -23.75
N ILE A 221 3.86 -0.31 -22.63
CA ILE A 221 4.10 1.12 -22.42
C ILE A 221 5.23 1.60 -23.33
N GLY A 222 6.20 0.74 -23.62
CA GLY A 222 7.25 1.07 -24.57
C GLY A 222 6.75 1.34 -25.98
N SER A 223 5.67 0.69 -26.42
CA SER A 223 5.11 0.92 -27.77
C SER A 223 4.81 2.40 -28.07
N TRP A 224 4.50 3.21 -27.04
CA TRP A 224 4.25 4.65 -27.19
C TRP A 224 5.46 5.40 -27.75
N GLY A 225 6.68 4.99 -27.45
CA GLY A 225 7.88 5.62 -28.03
C GLY A 225 7.95 5.48 -29.55
N ALA A 226 7.42 4.38 -30.10
CA ALA A 226 7.29 4.18 -31.54
C ALA A 226 6.10 4.96 -32.13
N ILE A 227 4.95 4.95 -31.44
CA ILE A 227 3.73 5.64 -31.86
C ILE A 227 3.98 7.15 -31.94
N ASP A 228 4.56 7.75 -30.89
CA ASP A 228 4.83 9.18 -30.81
C ASP A 228 5.82 9.62 -31.89
N ALA A 229 6.91 8.88 -32.06
CA ALA A 229 7.89 9.16 -33.12
C ALA A 229 7.26 9.10 -34.52
N SER A 230 6.31 8.18 -34.72
CA SER A 230 5.62 8.01 -36.01
C SER A 230 4.60 9.12 -36.27
N ILE A 231 3.90 9.60 -35.24
CA ILE A 231 3.01 10.75 -35.35
C ILE A 231 3.83 11.99 -35.70
N VAL A 232 4.94 12.23 -35.00
CA VAL A 232 5.83 13.37 -35.26
C VAL A 232 6.42 13.31 -36.67
N ALA A 233 6.91 12.14 -37.10
CA ALA A 233 7.44 11.96 -38.45
C ALA A 233 6.38 12.10 -39.56
N GLY A 234 5.13 11.70 -39.30
CA GLY A 234 4.04 11.75 -40.27
C GLY A 234 3.41 13.13 -40.45
N TYR A 235 3.31 13.92 -39.36
CA TYR A 235 2.57 15.19 -39.35
C TYR A 235 3.45 16.42 -39.10
N GLY A 236 4.72 16.22 -38.77
CA GLY A 236 5.67 17.29 -38.42
C GLY A 236 5.56 17.71 -36.96
N HIS A 237 6.71 17.99 -36.34
CA HIS A 237 6.80 18.47 -34.96
C HIS A 237 6.17 19.85 -34.74
N ASP A 238 6.19 20.74 -35.74
CA ASP A 238 5.61 22.09 -35.67
C ASP A 238 4.08 22.12 -35.86
N SER A 239 3.47 20.98 -36.19
CA SER A 239 2.04 20.91 -36.50
C SER A 239 1.19 20.86 -35.22
N PRO A 240 0.16 21.73 -35.06
CA PRO A 240 -0.78 21.63 -33.95
C PRO A 240 -1.52 20.28 -33.89
N ILE A 241 -1.68 19.62 -35.04
CA ILE A 241 -2.32 18.30 -35.13
C ILE A 241 -1.48 17.25 -34.41
N THR A 242 -0.16 17.32 -34.50
CA THR A 242 0.76 16.42 -33.77
C THR A 242 0.53 16.51 -32.27
N GLY A 243 0.49 17.73 -31.72
CA GLY A 243 0.18 17.95 -30.30
C GLY A 243 -1.20 17.40 -29.90
N ALA A 244 -2.21 17.60 -30.75
CA ALA A 244 -3.56 17.09 -30.49
C ALA A 244 -3.62 15.55 -30.50
N LEU A 245 -2.96 14.88 -31.45
CA LEU A 245 -2.92 13.43 -31.55
C LEU A 245 -2.24 12.79 -30.32
N LEU A 246 -1.15 13.41 -29.84
CA LEU A 246 -0.46 12.99 -28.62
C LEU A 246 -1.32 13.20 -27.36
N ALA A 247 -2.13 14.26 -27.31
CA ALA A 247 -3.04 14.47 -26.18
C ALA A 247 -4.19 13.44 -26.17
N ILE A 248 -4.66 13.02 -27.35
CA ILE A 248 -5.78 12.09 -27.50
C ILE A 248 -5.44 10.69 -26.95
N SER A 249 -4.21 10.21 -27.08
CA SER A 249 -3.79 8.93 -26.46
C SER A 249 -3.94 8.97 -24.95
N ALA A 250 -3.50 10.05 -24.32
CA ALA A 250 -3.56 10.23 -22.88
C ALA A 250 -5.00 10.44 -22.38
N LEU A 251 -5.86 11.11 -23.14
CA LEU A 251 -7.30 11.13 -22.86
C LEU A 251 -7.91 9.72 -22.90
N GLY A 252 -7.48 8.89 -23.85
CA GLY A 252 -7.81 7.46 -23.89
C GLY A 252 -7.40 6.75 -22.60
N SER A 253 -6.15 6.94 -22.15
CA SER A 253 -5.63 6.37 -20.90
C SER A 253 -6.50 6.72 -19.69
N VAL A 254 -6.84 8.00 -19.52
CA VAL A 254 -7.73 8.47 -18.44
C VAL A 254 -9.11 7.82 -18.54
N ALA A 255 -9.71 7.79 -19.73
CA ALA A 255 -11.01 7.17 -19.95
C ALA A 255 -10.99 5.67 -19.60
N GLY A 256 -9.97 4.93 -20.04
CA GLY A 256 -9.81 3.52 -19.70
C GLY A 256 -9.63 3.26 -18.20
N GLY A 257 -8.85 4.09 -17.52
CA GLY A 257 -8.67 4.03 -16.07
C GLY A 257 -9.99 4.22 -15.31
N VAL A 258 -10.80 5.21 -15.71
CA VAL A 258 -12.14 5.43 -15.12
C VAL A 258 -13.07 4.27 -15.41
N LEU A 259 -13.16 3.83 -16.68
CA LEU A 259 -14.07 2.76 -17.12
C LEU A 259 -13.80 1.42 -16.42
N THR A 260 -12.54 1.13 -16.09
CA THR A 260 -12.16 -0.17 -15.49
C THR A 260 -11.92 -0.11 -13.99
N SER A 261 -12.10 1.07 -13.36
CA SER A 261 -11.79 1.29 -11.93
C SER A 261 -12.56 0.39 -10.97
N ASN A 262 -13.81 0.04 -11.32
CA ASN A 262 -14.68 -0.80 -10.50
C ASN A 262 -14.70 -2.28 -10.94
N PHE A 263 -13.91 -2.66 -11.94
CA PHE A 263 -13.93 -4.02 -12.47
C PHE A 263 -12.98 -4.93 -11.69
N ALA A 264 -13.48 -6.09 -11.28
CA ALA A 264 -12.70 -7.15 -10.67
C ALA A 264 -11.47 -7.52 -11.53
N MET A 265 -10.31 -7.63 -10.89
CA MET A 265 -9.05 -7.98 -11.56
C MET A 265 -8.84 -9.50 -11.51
N LYS A 266 -9.40 -10.21 -12.49
CA LYS A 266 -9.21 -11.66 -12.63
C LYS A 266 -7.88 -11.99 -13.31
N ARG A 267 -7.46 -13.26 -13.27
CA ARG A 267 -6.27 -13.77 -13.97
C ARG A 267 -6.17 -13.41 -15.47
N ARG A 268 -7.31 -13.22 -16.14
CA ARG A 268 -7.42 -12.89 -17.58
C ARG A 268 -7.44 -11.38 -17.86
N SER A 269 -7.53 -10.55 -16.82
CA SER A 269 -7.74 -9.11 -16.97
C SER A 269 -6.60 -8.42 -17.71
N LEU A 270 -5.34 -8.86 -17.55
CA LEU A 270 -4.22 -8.29 -18.31
C LEU A 270 -4.39 -8.50 -19.81
N THR A 271 -4.60 -9.75 -20.22
CA THR A 271 -4.77 -10.12 -21.64
C THR A 271 -5.98 -9.43 -22.26
N VAL A 272 -7.12 -9.38 -21.56
CA VAL A 272 -8.33 -8.70 -22.04
C VAL A 272 -8.10 -7.21 -22.25
N ARG A 273 -7.40 -6.55 -21.32
CA ARG A 273 -7.11 -5.10 -21.41
C ARG A 273 -6.16 -4.76 -22.56
N ILE A 274 -5.25 -5.67 -22.93
CA ILE A 274 -4.34 -5.50 -24.06
C ILE A 274 -5.05 -5.62 -25.42
N ILE A 275 -6.21 -6.30 -25.51
CA ILE A 275 -6.96 -6.41 -26.79
C ILE A 275 -7.29 -5.02 -27.36
N ALA A 276 -7.72 -4.08 -26.51
CA ALA A 276 -7.98 -2.70 -26.94
C ALA A 276 -6.72 -2.04 -27.54
N ALA A 277 -5.55 -2.29 -26.96
CA ALA A 277 -4.28 -1.82 -27.49
C ALA A 277 -3.98 -2.40 -28.89
N VAL A 278 -4.18 -3.71 -29.06
CA VAL A 278 -3.96 -4.40 -30.34
C VAL A 278 -4.85 -3.83 -31.42
N LEU A 279 -6.15 -3.67 -31.13
CA LEU A 279 -7.12 -3.12 -32.07
C LEU A 279 -6.83 -1.65 -32.39
N GLY A 280 -6.53 -0.85 -31.37
CA GLY A 280 -6.23 0.57 -31.53
C GLY A 280 -4.97 0.82 -32.34
N THR A 281 -3.88 0.11 -32.04
CA THR A 281 -2.61 0.25 -32.77
C THR A 281 -2.68 -0.30 -34.19
N ALA A 282 -3.37 -1.42 -34.43
CA ALA A 282 -3.64 -1.89 -35.79
C ALA A 282 -4.46 -0.88 -36.61
N GLY A 283 -5.49 -0.29 -36.00
CA GLY A 283 -6.26 0.81 -36.59
C GLY A 283 -5.39 2.04 -36.89
N ALA A 284 -4.51 2.43 -35.96
CA ALA A 284 -3.59 3.56 -36.13
C ALA A 284 -2.60 3.36 -37.28
N VAL A 285 -2.09 2.15 -37.49
CA VAL A 285 -1.24 1.82 -38.65
C VAL A 285 -1.97 2.06 -39.96
N LEU A 286 -3.21 1.58 -40.07
CA LEU A 286 -4.04 1.75 -41.28
C LEU A 286 -4.48 3.20 -41.49
N ALA A 287 -4.61 3.96 -40.40
CA ALA A 287 -5.16 5.30 -40.39
C ALA A 287 -4.11 6.41 -40.42
N ILE A 288 -2.80 6.10 -40.47
CA ILE A 288 -1.73 7.11 -40.31
C ILE A 288 -1.75 8.23 -41.36
N GLY A 289 -2.40 8.04 -42.51
CA GLY A 289 -2.58 9.09 -43.52
C GLY A 289 -3.74 10.06 -43.23
N ASN A 290 -4.59 9.78 -42.25
CA ASN A 290 -5.77 10.58 -41.94
C ASN A 290 -5.80 10.92 -40.43
N PRO A 291 -5.60 12.20 -40.05
CA PRO A 291 -5.45 12.57 -38.63
C PRO A 291 -6.70 12.27 -37.80
N TRP A 292 -7.89 12.32 -38.39
CA TRP A 292 -9.14 12.04 -37.66
C TRP A 292 -9.33 10.56 -37.38
N LEU A 293 -8.99 9.70 -38.33
CA LEU A 293 -9.03 8.24 -38.12
C LEU A 293 -7.89 7.78 -37.22
N LEU A 294 -6.71 8.40 -37.35
CA LEU A 294 -5.58 8.15 -36.47
C LEU A 294 -5.91 8.51 -35.02
N ALA A 295 -6.58 9.65 -34.80
CA ALA A 295 -7.07 10.04 -33.48
C ALA A 295 -7.93 8.94 -32.84
N VAL A 296 -8.83 8.31 -33.60
CA VAL A 296 -9.64 7.20 -33.10
C VAL A 296 -8.77 5.99 -32.74
N GLY A 297 -7.86 5.57 -33.62
CA GLY A 297 -6.97 4.43 -33.36
C GLY A 297 -6.09 4.65 -32.13
N VAL A 298 -5.49 5.83 -32.01
CA VAL A 298 -4.63 6.23 -30.90
C VAL A 298 -5.42 6.39 -29.59
N PHE A 299 -6.65 6.89 -29.64
CA PHE A 299 -7.54 6.93 -28.48
C PHE A 299 -7.86 5.52 -27.96
N VAL A 300 -8.25 4.61 -28.86
CA VAL A 300 -8.57 3.21 -28.53
C VAL A 300 -7.34 2.49 -27.97
N ALA A 301 -6.16 2.73 -28.54
CA ALA A 301 -4.91 2.23 -27.98
C ALA A 301 -4.67 2.79 -26.56
N GLY A 302 -4.88 4.10 -26.39
CA GLY A 302 -4.79 4.81 -25.12
C GLY A 302 -5.64 4.20 -24.00
N VAL A 303 -6.88 3.78 -24.30
CA VAL A 303 -7.82 3.16 -23.34
C VAL A 303 -7.21 1.96 -22.59
N SER A 304 -6.20 1.30 -23.15
CA SER A 304 -5.53 0.17 -22.49
C SER A 304 -4.43 0.56 -21.49
N SER A 305 -3.84 1.76 -21.59
CA SER A 305 -2.62 2.14 -20.86
C SER A 305 -2.81 2.13 -19.34
N ALA A 306 -3.67 2.98 -18.79
CA ALA A 306 -3.93 3.01 -17.35
C ALA A 306 -4.46 1.66 -16.80
N PRO A 307 -5.39 0.95 -17.48
CA PRO A 307 -5.83 -0.37 -17.03
C PRO A 307 -4.73 -1.42 -16.98
N VAL A 308 -3.79 -1.44 -17.94
CA VAL A 308 -2.65 -2.37 -17.94
C VAL A 308 -1.67 -2.01 -16.82
N ILE A 309 -1.37 -0.72 -16.63
CA ILE A 309 -0.54 -0.23 -15.51
C ILE A 309 -1.16 -0.62 -14.17
N ALA A 310 -2.48 -0.49 -14.02
CA ALA A 310 -3.19 -0.86 -12.79
C ALA A 310 -3.04 -2.36 -12.48
N VAL A 311 -3.24 -3.24 -13.47
CA VAL A 311 -3.04 -4.69 -13.29
C VAL A 311 -1.59 -5.01 -12.98
N ALA A 312 -0.64 -4.40 -13.68
CA ALA A 312 0.78 -4.64 -13.45
C ALA A 312 1.21 -4.23 -12.04
N ASN A 313 0.79 -3.04 -11.59
CA ASN A 313 1.07 -2.55 -10.25
C ASN A 313 0.43 -3.45 -9.18
N ALA A 314 -0.84 -3.83 -9.36
CA ALA A 314 -1.57 -4.69 -8.45
C ALA A 314 -0.94 -6.09 -8.35
N ALA A 315 -0.60 -6.70 -9.48
CA ALA A 315 0.05 -8.01 -9.54
C ALA A 315 1.43 -8.01 -8.90
N VAL A 316 2.24 -6.98 -9.15
CA VAL A 316 3.56 -6.82 -8.50
C VAL A 316 3.37 -6.66 -6.99
N SER A 317 2.50 -5.76 -6.56
CA SER A 317 2.24 -5.49 -5.13
C SER A 317 1.85 -6.78 -4.40
N ALA A 318 0.85 -7.51 -4.90
CA ALA A 318 0.36 -8.75 -4.28
C ALA A 318 1.40 -9.90 -4.27
N SER A 319 2.47 -9.79 -5.07
CA SER A 319 3.45 -10.87 -5.28
C SER A 319 4.80 -10.64 -4.59
N VAL A 320 5.07 -9.44 -4.07
CA VAL A 320 6.37 -9.09 -3.47
C VAL A 320 6.22 -8.70 -2.00
N ARG A 321 7.33 -8.79 -1.26
CA ARG A 321 7.36 -8.35 0.12
C ARG A 321 7.44 -6.82 0.24
N ALA A 322 7.05 -6.27 1.38
CA ALA A 322 7.08 -4.84 1.67
C ALA A 322 8.49 -4.26 1.52
N SER A 323 9.54 -4.93 2.03
CA SER A 323 10.93 -4.48 1.84
C SER A 323 11.40 -4.51 0.39
N GLU A 324 10.77 -5.34 -0.46
CA GLU A 324 11.14 -5.53 -1.86
C GLU A 324 10.30 -4.67 -2.81
N SER A 325 9.21 -4.07 -2.32
CA SER A 325 8.23 -3.33 -3.12
C SER A 325 8.85 -2.15 -3.85
N ALA A 326 9.69 -1.37 -3.15
CA ALA A 326 10.38 -0.23 -3.75
C ALA A 326 11.28 -0.65 -4.92
N GLU A 327 11.95 -1.80 -4.80
CA GLU A 327 12.79 -2.33 -5.86
C GLU A 327 11.96 -2.91 -7.02
N ALA A 328 10.87 -3.63 -6.72
CA ALA A 328 9.96 -4.19 -7.71
C ALA A 328 9.34 -3.09 -8.60
N PHE A 329 8.80 -2.04 -7.98
CA PHE A 329 8.27 -0.89 -8.71
C PHE A 329 9.37 -0.08 -9.42
N GLY A 330 10.59 -0.09 -8.87
CA GLY A 330 11.77 0.45 -9.54
C GLY A 330 12.00 -0.25 -10.89
N TRP A 331 12.07 -1.58 -10.89
CA TRP A 331 12.21 -2.36 -12.12
C TRP A 331 11.03 -2.19 -13.09
N LEU A 332 9.80 -2.10 -12.57
CA LEU A 332 8.61 -1.88 -13.40
C LEU A 332 8.69 -0.53 -14.15
N GLY A 333 9.04 0.55 -13.44
CA GLY A 333 9.24 1.86 -14.06
C GLY A 333 10.43 1.89 -15.03
N THR A 334 11.55 1.27 -14.64
CA THR A 334 12.72 1.09 -15.50
C THR A 334 12.36 0.40 -16.83
N ALA A 335 11.53 -0.64 -16.75
CA ALA A 335 11.10 -1.39 -17.93
C ALA A 335 10.30 -0.54 -18.90
N GLN A 336 9.39 0.30 -18.40
CA GLN A 336 8.61 1.24 -19.22
C GLN A 336 9.54 2.21 -19.96
N LEU A 337 10.50 2.81 -19.25
CA LEU A 337 11.44 3.77 -19.83
C LEU A 337 12.35 3.14 -20.89
N ILE A 338 12.96 1.98 -20.58
CA ILE A 338 13.78 1.22 -21.54
C ILE A 338 12.92 0.81 -22.74
N GLY A 339 11.69 0.37 -22.51
CA GLY A 339 10.74 0.00 -23.55
C GLY A 339 10.48 1.15 -24.53
N THR A 340 10.13 2.34 -24.02
CA THR A 340 9.85 3.53 -24.83
C THR A 340 11.06 3.90 -25.68
N SER A 341 12.22 3.87 -25.06
CA SER A 341 13.52 4.09 -25.68
C SER A 341 13.84 3.11 -26.82
N VAL A 342 13.69 1.80 -26.58
CA VAL A 342 14.00 0.76 -27.58
C VAL A 342 12.97 0.79 -28.72
N ALA A 343 11.69 0.97 -28.41
CA ALA A 343 10.63 1.08 -29.42
C ALA A 343 10.83 2.32 -30.30
N SER A 344 11.18 3.47 -29.70
CA SER A 344 11.48 4.70 -30.44
C SER A 344 12.70 4.53 -31.35
N ALA A 345 13.77 3.88 -30.87
CA ALA A 345 14.94 3.55 -31.69
C ALA A 345 14.60 2.64 -32.88
N ALA A 346 13.84 1.57 -32.63
CA ALA A 346 13.39 0.67 -33.69
C ALA A 346 12.46 1.37 -34.70
N ALA A 347 11.56 2.23 -34.22
CA ALA A 347 10.71 3.05 -35.07
C ALA A 347 11.52 4.03 -35.91
N GLY A 348 12.54 4.67 -35.34
CA GLY A 348 13.41 5.59 -36.08
C GLY A 348 14.09 4.94 -37.29
N ILE A 349 14.58 3.70 -37.13
CA ILE A 349 15.13 2.90 -38.25
C ILE A 349 14.07 2.64 -39.31
N ALA A 350 12.85 2.29 -38.89
CA ALA A 350 11.75 2.02 -39.80
C ALA A 350 11.25 3.28 -40.52
N ILE A 351 11.20 4.42 -39.82
CA ILE A 351 10.81 5.74 -40.33
C ILE A 351 11.79 6.18 -41.41
N ASP A 352 13.09 6.17 -41.12
CA ASP A 352 14.12 6.61 -42.07
C ASP A 352 14.12 5.77 -43.36
N ARG A 353 13.80 4.47 -43.27
CA ARG A 353 13.83 3.54 -44.41
C ARG A 353 12.53 3.44 -45.19
N PHE A 354 11.40 3.51 -44.49
CA PHE A 354 10.09 3.11 -45.04
C PHE A 354 8.96 4.08 -44.68
N GLY A 355 9.26 5.17 -43.96
CA GLY A 355 8.31 6.21 -43.58
C GLY A 355 7.50 5.92 -42.30
N ALA A 356 6.71 6.90 -41.90
CA ALA A 356 5.99 6.93 -40.61
C ALA A 356 5.08 5.71 -40.38
N ALA A 357 4.45 5.16 -41.43
CA ALA A 357 3.57 3.99 -41.31
C ALA A 357 4.30 2.76 -40.75
N HIS A 358 5.56 2.59 -41.12
CA HIS A 358 6.38 1.47 -40.65
C HIS A 358 6.89 1.70 -39.23
N GLY A 359 7.14 2.95 -38.83
CA GLY A 359 7.35 3.29 -37.43
C GLY A 359 6.14 2.91 -36.57
N MET A 360 4.93 3.22 -37.04
CA MET A 360 3.68 2.88 -36.34
C MET A 360 3.51 1.35 -36.25
N ALA A 361 3.89 0.63 -37.30
CA ALA A 361 3.88 -0.83 -37.31
C ALA A 361 4.84 -1.44 -36.28
N VAL A 362 5.98 -0.79 -35.97
CA VAL A 362 6.85 -1.20 -34.86
C VAL A 362 6.10 -1.10 -33.53
N GLY A 363 5.37 -0.01 -33.28
CA GLY A 363 4.52 0.12 -32.10
C GLY A 363 3.45 -0.98 -32.00
N ALA A 364 2.75 -1.25 -33.10
CA ALA A 364 1.77 -2.33 -33.17
C ALA A 364 2.40 -3.72 -32.93
N ALA A 365 3.61 -3.96 -33.44
CA ALA A 365 4.35 -5.20 -33.20
C ALA A 365 4.71 -5.37 -31.72
N PHE A 366 5.15 -4.30 -31.04
CA PHE A 366 5.42 -4.34 -29.59
C PHE A 366 4.16 -4.73 -28.80
N VAL A 367 3.01 -4.12 -29.13
CA VAL A 367 1.73 -4.43 -28.50
C VAL A 367 1.30 -5.88 -28.78
N ALA A 368 1.47 -6.36 -30.01
CA ALA A 368 1.18 -7.74 -30.37
C ALA A 368 2.05 -8.75 -29.59
N VAL A 369 3.35 -8.46 -29.44
CA VAL A 369 4.24 -9.29 -28.61
C VAL A 369 3.83 -9.22 -27.14
N ALA A 370 3.43 -8.04 -26.63
CA ALA A 370 2.92 -7.91 -25.27
C ALA A 370 1.66 -8.77 -25.04
N PHE A 371 0.76 -8.80 -26.01
CA PHE A 371 -0.44 -9.65 -25.98
C PHE A 371 -0.07 -11.14 -25.96
N VAL A 372 0.86 -11.58 -26.81
CA VAL A 372 1.34 -12.97 -26.83
C VAL A 372 2.00 -13.34 -25.50
N VAL A 373 2.84 -12.46 -24.94
CA VAL A 373 3.47 -12.68 -23.62
C VAL A 373 2.40 -12.77 -22.53
N ALA A 374 1.43 -11.86 -22.48
CA ALA A 374 0.36 -11.88 -21.50
C ALA A 374 -0.50 -13.16 -21.62
N LEU A 375 -0.79 -13.61 -22.85
CA LEU A 375 -1.55 -14.84 -23.07
C LEU A 375 -0.75 -16.09 -22.67
N ALA A 376 0.51 -16.20 -23.12
CA ALA A 376 1.38 -17.35 -22.83
C ALA A 376 1.71 -17.50 -21.34
N THR A 377 1.72 -16.38 -20.61
CA THR A 377 2.04 -16.33 -19.18
C THR A 377 0.80 -16.25 -18.28
N MET A 378 -0.40 -16.40 -18.83
CA MET A 378 -1.66 -16.31 -18.08
C MET A 378 -1.70 -17.26 -16.87
N ARG A 379 -1.07 -18.44 -16.96
CA ARG A 379 -0.92 -19.39 -15.84
C ARG A 379 -0.08 -18.88 -14.67
N TRP A 380 0.81 -17.92 -14.91
CA TRP A 380 1.67 -17.30 -13.89
C TRP A 380 1.07 -16.01 -13.33
N GLN A 381 0.05 -15.44 -13.96
CA GLN A 381 -0.59 -14.22 -13.48
C GLN A 381 -1.46 -14.51 -12.25
N PRO A 382 -1.37 -13.70 -11.18
CA PRO A 382 -2.19 -13.88 -10.00
C PRO A 382 -3.66 -13.58 -10.29
N ASP A 383 -4.56 -14.26 -9.60
CA ASP A 383 -5.96 -13.82 -9.52
C ASP A 383 -6.06 -12.76 -8.42
N LEU A 384 -6.60 -11.58 -8.76
CA LEU A 384 -6.61 -10.41 -7.89
C LEU A 384 -8.05 -10.00 -7.51
N GLU A 385 -9.06 -10.80 -7.86
CA GLU A 385 -10.46 -10.52 -7.53
C GLU A 385 -10.69 -10.43 -6.02
N HIS A 386 -9.99 -11.27 -5.25
CA HIS A 386 -10.07 -11.31 -3.78
C HIS A 386 -8.71 -11.09 -3.09
N ALA A 387 -7.66 -10.78 -3.84
CA ALA A 387 -6.31 -10.64 -3.29
C ALA A 387 -6.09 -9.26 -2.63
N SER A 388 -5.37 -9.23 -1.51
CA SER A 388 -4.87 -7.97 -0.96
C SER A 388 -3.92 -7.31 -1.95
N LEU A 389 -4.19 -6.04 -2.28
CA LEU A 389 -3.35 -5.22 -3.15
C LEU A 389 -2.17 -4.57 -2.40
N GLU A 390 -2.09 -4.76 -1.09
CA GLU A 390 -0.96 -4.30 -0.28
C GLU A 390 0.21 -5.31 -0.38
N PRO A 391 1.47 -4.85 -0.44
CA PRO A 391 2.59 -5.76 -0.46
C PRO A 391 2.63 -6.67 0.76
N ARG A 392 3.09 -7.91 0.56
CA ARG A 392 3.15 -8.89 1.65
C ARG A 392 4.09 -8.39 2.74
N PRO A 393 3.73 -8.42 4.03
CA PRO A 393 4.66 -8.05 5.09
C PRO A 393 5.91 -8.95 5.04
N ASP A 394 7.07 -8.42 5.44
CA ASP A 394 8.35 -9.14 5.34
C ASP A 394 8.40 -10.43 6.17
N THR A 395 7.49 -10.54 7.13
CA THR A 395 7.28 -11.67 8.05
C THR A 395 6.23 -12.68 7.56
N ALA A 396 5.69 -12.55 6.35
CA ALA A 396 4.77 -13.55 5.81
C ALA A 396 5.50 -14.89 5.51
N THR A 397 4.95 -16.00 6.00
CA THR A 397 5.42 -17.37 5.70
C THR A 397 5.30 -17.67 4.20
N ILE A 398 6.30 -18.35 3.65
CA ILE A 398 6.30 -18.84 2.25
C ILE A 398 5.62 -20.21 2.27
N PRO A 399 4.60 -20.48 1.42
CA PRO A 399 4.12 -21.85 1.23
C PRO A 399 5.24 -22.66 0.58
N ILE A 400 5.87 -23.56 1.32
CA ILE A 400 6.90 -24.45 0.78
C ILE A 400 6.17 -25.54 -0.01
N THR A 401 6.22 -25.48 -1.34
CA THR A 401 5.85 -26.62 -2.18
C THR A 401 6.77 -27.78 -1.84
N ARG A 402 6.22 -28.85 -1.24
CA ARG A 402 6.92 -30.06 -0.79
C ARG A 402 7.93 -30.55 -1.83
N MET A 403 9.22 -30.50 -1.49
CA MET A 403 10.23 -31.40 -2.03
C MET A 403 11.07 -31.92 -0.87
N GLY A 404 10.97 -33.23 -0.62
CA GLY A 404 11.98 -34.07 0.05
C GLY A 404 12.42 -33.65 1.47
N LEU A 405 11.90 -34.36 2.46
CA LEU A 405 12.39 -34.37 3.84
C LEU A 405 13.92 -34.54 3.91
N VAL A 406 14.60 -33.57 4.51
CA VAL A 406 15.92 -33.77 5.15
C VAL A 406 15.84 -33.14 6.53
N SER A 407 15.96 -33.97 7.57
CA SER A 407 15.97 -33.53 8.97
C SER A 407 17.17 -32.61 9.25
N PRO A 408 17.01 -31.53 10.02
CA PRO A 408 18.15 -30.69 10.43
C PRO A 408 18.95 -31.37 11.57
N PRO A 409 20.27 -31.12 11.67
CA PRO A 409 21.09 -31.62 12.77
C PRO A 409 20.93 -30.74 14.04
N ALA A 410 21.27 -31.34 15.19
CA ALA A 410 21.11 -30.80 16.53
C ALA A 410 21.83 -29.44 16.79
N ALA A 411 21.23 -28.64 17.67
CA ALA A 411 21.68 -27.31 18.08
C ALA A 411 23.01 -27.32 18.88
N PRO A 412 23.85 -26.28 18.77
CA PRO A 412 24.98 -26.06 19.68
C PRO A 412 24.55 -25.25 20.93
N PRO A 413 25.34 -25.31 22.03
CA PRO A 413 24.94 -24.80 23.33
C PRO A 413 25.17 -23.28 23.50
N GLU A 414 24.45 -22.76 24.48
CA GLU A 414 24.37 -21.38 24.95
C GLU A 414 25.72 -20.71 25.26
N GLY A 415 25.78 -19.40 25.06
CA GLY A 415 26.79 -18.55 25.69
C GLY A 415 26.89 -17.12 25.16
N GLY A 416 26.43 -16.16 25.99
CA GLY A 416 27.09 -14.84 26.11
C GLY A 416 26.41 -13.65 25.44
N ALA A 417 25.63 -12.88 26.23
CA ALA A 417 25.32 -11.47 25.94
C ALA A 417 26.59 -10.58 26.01
N PRO A 418 26.52 -9.33 25.52
CA PRO A 418 26.26 -8.27 26.50
C PRO A 418 25.27 -7.18 26.04
N ALA A 419 24.56 -6.66 27.03
CA ALA A 419 23.59 -5.57 26.99
C ALA A 419 24.24 -4.20 26.71
N ALA A 420 23.57 -3.37 25.90
CA ALA A 420 23.82 -1.94 25.79
C ALA A 420 22.62 -1.17 26.34
N ALA A 421 22.87 -0.42 27.41
CA ALA A 421 21.89 0.35 28.17
C ALA A 421 21.29 1.52 27.35
N VAL A 422 19.95 1.59 27.30
CA VAL A 422 19.22 2.77 26.83
C VAL A 422 18.69 3.53 28.05
N ARG A 423 19.22 4.74 28.27
CA ARG A 423 18.74 5.68 29.30
C ARG A 423 17.41 6.28 28.89
N TYR A 424 16.35 6.04 29.66
CA TYR A 424 15.07 6.75 29.52
C TYR A 424 15.03 8.03 30.37
N PHE A 425 14.48 9.07 29.75
CA PHE A 425 14.35 10.43 30.27
C PHE A 425 13.18 10.49 31.27
N LYS A 426 13.45 10.84 32.53
CA LYS A 426 12.47 10.98 33.60
C LYS A 426 11.74 12.32 33.45
N LEU A 427 10.53 12.33 32.89
CA LEU A 427 9.66 13.52 32.94
C LEU A 427 9.04 13.63 34.34
N ARG A 428 9.38 14.72 35.04
CA ARG A 428 8.81 15.09 36.33
C ARG A 428 7.41 15.67 36.14
N GLY A 429 6.47 15.16 36.96
CA GLY A 429 5.48 16.00 37.63
C GLY A 429 4.02 15.82 37.19
N VAL A 430 3.35 14.79 37.71
CA VAL A 430 1.96 14.83 38.21
C VAL A 430 1.84 13.79 39.34
N ARG A 431 1.07 14.10 40.38
CA ARG A 431 0.93 13.39 41.67
C ARG A 431 0.46 11.94 41.53
N CYS A 432 1.10 11.02 42.27
CA CYS A 432 0.47 9.77 42.72
C CYS A 432 -0.33 10.05 44.00
N PRO A 433 -1.57 9.56 44.07
CA PRO A 433 -1.96 8.53 45.04
C PRO A 433 -2.55 7.35 44.24
N GLY A 434 -1.96 6.16 44.25
CA GLY A 434 -1.98 5.32 45.44
C GLY A 434 -3.05 4.23 45.39
N VAL A 435 -3.77 4.01 44.28
CA VAL A 435 -4.40 2.73 43.87
C VAL A 435 -4.54 2.78 42.35
N THR A 436 -3.86 1.91 41.59
CA THR A 436 -4.20 1.71 40.18
C THR A 436 -5.60 1.11 40.13
N PRO A 437 -6.60 1.71 39.45
CA PRO A 437 -7.95 1.17 39.43
C PRO A 437 -7.92 -0.27 38.91
N LYS A 438 -8.42 -1.21 39.72
CA LYS A 438 -8.46 -2.62 39.35
C LYS A 438 -9.51 -2.78 38.26
N ILE A 439 -9.07 -3.17 37.06
CA ILE A 439 -9.98 -3.42 35.93
C ILE A 439 -10.98 -4.51 36.37
N PRO A 440 -12.29 -4.25 36.34
CA PRO A 440 -13.29 -5.25 36.69
C PRO A 440 -13.22 -6.41 35.69
N ALA A 441 -13.51 -7.61 36.16
CA ALA A 441 -13.46 -8.81 35.33
C ALA A 441 -14.80 -9.54 35.37
N ILE A 442 -15.26 -9.98 34.21
CA ILE A 442 -16.49 -10.75 34.01
C ILE A 442 -16.16 -12.23 34.15
N GLU A 443 -17.06 -12.98 34.79
CA GLU A 443 -17.01 -14.44 34.83
C GLU A 443 -17.59 -15.00 33.53
N LEU A 444 -16.79 -15.80 32.82
CA LEU A 444 -17.17 -16.49 31.60
C LEU A 444 -17.95 -17.78 31.92
N ALA A 445 -18.65 -18.34 30.95
CA ALA A 445 -19.44 -19.56 31.13
C ALA A 445 -18.61 -20.78 31.55
N ASP A 446 -17.33 -20.80 31.20
CA ASP A 446 -16.36 -21.85 31.53
C ASP A 446 -15.70 -21.67 32.92
N GLY A 447 -16.10 -20.64 33.69
CA GLY A 447 -15.58 -20.32 35.02
C GLY A 447 -14.30 -19.48 35.02
N ASN A 448 -13.72 -19.20 33.84
CA ASN A 448 -12.60 -18.25 33.72
C ASN A 448 -13.08 -16.80 33.88
N ARG A 449 -12.14 -15.86 34.00
CA ARG A 449 -12.46 -14.44 34.15
C ARG A 449 -11.73 -13.58 33.12
N ILE A 450 -12.48 -12.70 32.46
CA ILE A 450 -11.94 -11.78 31.44
C ILE A 450 -11.97 -10.32 31.95
N PRO A 451 -10.87 -9.55 31.89
CA PRO A 451 -10.89 -8.13 32.22
C PRO A 451 -11.75 -7.34 31.23
N GLN A 452 -12.67 -6.51 31.74
CA GLN A 452 -13.62 -5.72 30.94
C GLN A 452 -12.98 -4.65 30.07
N LEU A 453 -11.72 -4.29 30.31
CA LEU A 453 -10.99 -3.34 29.48
C LEU A 453 -9.64 -3.95 29.08
N GLY A 454 -9.43 -4.03 27.76
CA GLY A 454 -8.18 -4.51 27.17
C GLY A 454 -7.56 -3.52 26.19
N LEU A 455 -6.39 -3.87 25.66
CA LEU A 455 -5.71 -3.12 24.61
C LEU A 455 -5.70 -3.93 23.32
N GLY A 456 -6.34 -3.40 22.28
CA GLY A 456 -6.28 -3.96 20.94
C GLY A 456 -5.00 -3.57 20.22
N LEU A 457 -4.31 -4.55 19.63
CA LEU A 457 -3.05 -4.36 18.91
C LEU A 457 -3.22 -4.28 17.39
N TYR A 458 -4.46 -4.21 16.90
CA TYR A 458 -4.74 -4.08 15.47
C TYR A 458 -4.03 -2.85 14.86
N LYS A 459 -3.22 -3.09 13.81
CA LYS A 459 -2.38 -2.08 13.13
C LYS A 459 -1.35 -1.41 14.05
N VAL A 460 -0.86 -2.11 15.06
CA VAL A 460 0.37 -1.74 15.77
C VAL A 460 1.51 -2.52 15.12
N PRO A 461 2.56 -1.86 14.58
CA PRO A 461 3.71 -2.56 14.03
C PRO A 461 4.36 -3.49 15.06
N ASN A 462 4.84 -4.66 14.65
CA ASN A 462 5.44 -5.64 15.55
C ASN A 462 6.63 -5.06 16.34
N ASP A 463 7.44 -4.20 15.72
CA ASP A 463 8.61 -3.56 16.34
C ASP A 463 8.25 -2.44 17.33
N GLU A 464 7.04 -1.86 17.23
CA GLU A 464 6.53 -0.88 18.19
C GLU A 464 5.74 -1.53 19.34
N THR A 465 5.30 -2.78 19.15
CA THR A 465 4.42 -3.50 20.09
C THR A 465 5.07 -3.73 21.47
N PRO A 466 6.34 -4.14 21.60
CA PRO A 466 6.94 -4.41 22.91
C PRO A 466 6.92 -3.19 23.84
N ALA A 467 7.31 -2.02 23.32
CA ALA A 467 7.34 -0.78 24.09
C ALA A 467 5.94 -0.31 24.49
N LEU A 468 4.95 -0.48 23.60
CA LEU A 468 3.56 -0.18 23.89
C LEU A 468 3.01 -1.08 25.01
N VAL A 469 3.27 -2.39 24.91
CA VAL A 469 2.82 -3.39 25.90
C VAL A 469 3.44 -3.10 27.26
N GLN A 470 4.75 -2.84 27.35
CA GLN A 470 5.39 -2.44 28.60
C GLN A 470 4.74 -1.20 29.20
N THR A 471 4.53 -0.15 28.39
CA THR A 471 3.87 1.08 28.83
C THR A 471 2.45 0.81 29.33
N ALA A 472 1.69 -0.04 28.64
CA ALA A 472 0.33 -0.40 29.04
C ALA A 472 0.31 -1.18 30.36
N ILE A 473 1.24 -2.12 30.54
CA ILE A 473 1.40 -2.90 31.78
C ILE A 473 1.75 -1.98 32.95
N GLU A 474 2.68 -1.04 32.76
CA GLU A 474 3.04 -0.02 33.75
C GLU A 474 1.85 0.84 34.18
N LEU A 475 0.95 1.15 33.23
CA LEU A 475 -0.28 1.91 33.51
C LEU A 475 -1.38 1.09 34.18
N GLY A 476 -1.31 -0.24 34.12
CA GLY A 476 -2.27 -1.15 34.77
C GLY A 476 -3.09 -2.02 33.82
N TYR A 477 -2.85 -1.99 32.51
CA TYR A 477 -3.48 -2.94 31.59
C TYR A 477 -2.98 -4.34 31.88
N ARG A 478 -3.90 -5.30 31.82
CA ARG A 478 -3.59 -6.74 31.88
C ARG A 478 -4.18 -7.54 30.72
N HIS A 479 -5.15 -7.02 29.98
CA HIS A 479 -5.75 -7.71 28.84
C HIS A 479 -5.20 -7.16 27.52
N PHE A 480 -4.57 -8.02 26.71
CA PHE A 480 -4.03 -7.70 25.39
C PHE A 480 -4.70 -8.55 24.31
N ASP A 481 -5.22 -7.88 23.29
CA ASP A 481 -5.89 -8.52 22.16
C ASP A 481 -5.04 -8.36 20.89
N THR A 482 -4.60 -9.49 20.35
CA THR A 482 -3.88 -9.62 19.08
C THR A 482 -4.56 -10.64 18.16
N ALA A 483 -3.95 -10.94 17.01
CA ALA A 483 -4.35 -12.01 16.10
C ALA A 483 -3.21 -12.33 15.13
N THR A 484 -3.20 -13.54 14.56
CA THR A 484 -2.25 -13.92 13.50
C THR A 484 -2.26 -12.93 12.33
N LEU A 485 -3.44 -12.47 11.92
CA LEU A 485 -3.59 -11.45 10.86
C LEU A 485 -2.81 -10.15 11.16
N TYR A 486 -2.69 -9.78 12.44
CA TYR A 486 -2.10 -8.50 12.82
C TYR A 486 -0.57 -8.54 12.72
N ALA A 487 0.01 -9.76 12.64
CA ALA A 487 1.43 -10.02 12.49
C ALA A 487 2.28 -9.31 13.55
N ASN A 488 1.77 -9.27 14.79
CA ASN A 488 2.46 -8.65 15.92
C ASN A 488 2.41 -9.48 17.23
N GLU A 489 2.18 -10.79 17.11
CA GLU A 489 2.23 -11.74 18.23
C GLU A 489 3.62 -11.81 18.87
N ALA A 490 4.70 -11.86 18.07
CA ALA A 490 6.07 -11.79 18.59
C ALA A 490 6.36 -10.56 19.43
N GLY A 491 5.90 -9.39 18.98
CA GLY A 491 6.07 -8.13 19.68
C GLY A 491 5.26 -8.08 20.99
N LEU A 492 4.07 -8.69 21.03
CA LEU A 492 3.31 -8.84 22.28
C LEU A 492 4.07 -9.73 23.26
N GLY A 493 4.53 -10.90 22.80
CA GLY A 493 5.33 -11.83 23.59
C GLY A 493 6.58 -11.20 24.18
N GLU A 494 7.35 -10.48 23.37
CA GLU A 494 8.52 -9.74 23.80
C GLU A 494 8.15 -8.65 24.82
N GLY A 495 7.07 -7.91 24.57
CA GLY A 495 6.58 -6.87 25.49
C GLY A 495 6.22 -7.42 26.87
N ILE A 496 5.53 -8.56 26.93
CA ILE A 496 5.17 -9.24 28.18
C ILE A 496 6.45 -9.67 28.91
N ARG A 497 7.34 -10.42 28.25
CA ARG A 497 8.60 -10.89 28.85
C ARG A 497 9.46 -9.74 29.38
N ALA A 498 9.59 -8.67 28.61
CA ALA A 498 10.40 -7.52 28.96
C ALA A 498 9.79 -6.65 30.07
N SER A 499 8.47 -6.72 30.29
CA SER A 499 7.80 -6.01 31.37
C SER A 499 8.09 -6.60 32.77
N GLY A 500 8.51 -7.87 32.82
CA GLY A 500 8.86 -8.56 34.06
C GLY A 500 7.66 -8.89 34.97
N VAL A 501 6.42 -8.80 34.47
CA VAL A 501 5.24 -9.30 35.19
C VAL A 501 5.09 -10.81 35.02
N ASP A 502 4.46 -11.45 35.99
CA ASP A 502 4.15 -12.87 35.92
C ASP A 502 3.15 -13.16 34.80
N ARG A 503 3.30 -14.29 34.11
CA ARG A 503 2.41 -14.69 33.00
C ARG A 503 0.95 -14.76 33.44
N ASP A 504 0.68 -15.25 34.64
CA ASP A 504 -0.66 -15.39 35.22
C ASP A 504 -1.32 -14.04 35.55
N ASP A 505 -0.57 -12.94 35.57
CA ASP A 505 -1.13 -11.61 35.77
C ASP A 505 -1.66 -10.99 34.46
N VAL A 506 -1.35 -11.57 33.30
CA VAL A 506 -1.69 -11.03 31.97
C VAL A 506 -2.70 -11.93 31.27
N TYR A 507 -3.73 -11.34 30.68
CA TYR A 507 -4.73 -12.00 29.85
C TYR A 507 -4.43 -11.77 28.37
N VAL A 508 -4.06 -12.82 27.64
CA VAL A 508 -3.68 -12.78 26.22
C VAL A 508 -4.76 -13.39 25.34
N THR A 509 -5.27 -12.60 24.40
CA THR A 509 -6.22 -13.04 23.37
C THR A 509 -5.55 -13.06 22.00
N THR A 510 -5.62 -14.18 21.28
CA THR A 510 -5.26 -14.26 19.84
C THR A 510 -6.31 -15.04 19.05
N LYS A 511 -6.18 -15.09 17.71
CA LYS A 511 -7.26 -15.52 16.82
C LYS A 511 -6.76 -16.24 15.59
N VAL A 512 -7.39 -17.37 15.23
CA VAL A 512 -7.16 -18.07 13.96
C VAL A 512 -7.75 -17.26 12.80
N TRP A 513 -6.95 -17.01 11.76
CA TRP A 513 -7.42 -16.33 10.56
C TRP A 513 -8.09 -17.30 9.57
N GLN A 514 -9.04 -16.78 8.80
CA GLN A 514 -9.90 -17.56 7.90
C GLN A 514 -9.17 -18.33 6.78
N ASP A 515 -7.88 -18.07 6.54
CA ASP A 515 -7.06 -18.86 5.60
C ASP A 515 -6.47 -20.14 6.23
N ARG A 516 -6.69 -20.33 7.54
CA ARG A 516 -6.25 -21.49 8.32
C ARG A 516 -7.42 -22.19 9.04
N HIS A 517 -8.64 -22.00 8.56
CA HIS A 517 -9.81 -22.75 9.05
C HIS A 517 -9.73 -24.25 8.71
N GLY A 518 -10.48 -25.05 9.46
CA GLY A 518 -10.47 -26.52 9.40
C GLY A 518 -9.68 -27.12 10.56
N TYR A 519 -10.01 -28.36 10.93
CA TYR A 519 -9.55 -28.95 12.19
C TYR A 519 -8.01 -28.96 12.33
N ASP A 520 -7.32 -29.69 11.45
CA ASP A 520 -5.85 -29.83 11.50
C ASP A 520 -5.10 -28.52 11.24
N GLU A 521 -5.68 -27.64 10.42
CA GLU A 521 -5.04 -26.39 10.05
C GLU A 521 -5.10 -25.36 11.19
N THR A 522 -6.19 -25.38 11.95
CA THR A 522 -6.37 -24.57 13.15
C THR A 522 -5.40 -24.99 14.26
N LEU A 523 -5.18 -26.30 14.45
CA LEU A 523 -4.18 -26.80 15.41
C LEU A 523 -2.76 -26.31 15.04
N ARG A 524 -2.39 -26.38 13.75
CA ARG A 524 -1.11 -25.85 13.27
C ARG A 524 -1.02 -24.32 13.43
N ALA A 525 -2.08 -23.59 13.09
CA ALA A 525 -2.10 -22.14 13.24
C ALA A 525 -1.98 -21.70 14.70
N PHE A 526 -2.54 -22.49 15.63
CA PHE A 526 -2.38 -22.26 17.05
C PHE A 526 -0.94 -22.51 17.53
N ASP A 527 -0.30 -23.59 17.07
CA ASP A 527 1.12 -23.85 17.34
C ASP A 527 2.00 -22.69 16.86
N ASP A 528 1.76 -22.20 15.64
CA ASP A 528 2.45 -21.04 15.06
C ASP A 528 2.26 -19.79 15.95
N SER A 529 1.03 -19.53 16.41
CA SER A 529 0.71 -18.40 17.30
C SER A 529 1.43 -18.48 18.65
N LEU A 530 1.51 -19.66 19.27
CA LEU A 530 2.24 -19.85 20.53
C LEU A 530 3.75 -19.66 20.36
N GLU A 531 4.32 -20.14 19.25
CA GLU A 531 5.74 -19.94 18.92
C GLU A 531 6.05 -18.45 18.78
N GLU A 532 5.24 -17.71 18.01
CA GLU A 532 5.39 -16.27 17.83
C GLU A 532 5.25 -15.54 19.17
N LEU A 533 4.19 -15.80 19.93
CA LEU A 533 4.01 -15.22 21.27
C LEU A 533 5.14 -15.62 22.23
N GLY A 534 5.78 -16.78 22.02
CA GLY A 534 6.70 -17.40 22.97
C GLY A 534 6.01 -17.64 24.32
N LEU A 535 4.80 -18.22 24.27
CA LEU A 535 3.97 -18.59 25.41
C LEU A 535 3.60 -20.08 25.29
N GLU A 536 3.36 -20.73 26.42
CA GLU A 536 2.92 -22.14 26.46
C GLU A 536 1.39 -22.26 26.29
N GLU A 537 0.66 -21.20 26.64
CA GLU A 537 -0.79 -21.12 26.58
C GLU A 537 -1.28 -19.67 26.39
N VAL A 538 -2.51 -19.53 25.90
CA VAL A 538 -3.25 -18.26 25.84
C VAL A 538 -4.50 -18.30 26.70
N ASP A 539 -4.95 -17.13 27.16
CA ASP A 539 -6.15 -17.04 27.98
C ASP A 539 -7.43 -17.18 27.14
N LEU A 540 -7.38 -16.69 25.89
CA LEU A 540 -8.49 -16.76 24.96
C LEU A 540 -8.02 -16.97 23.52
N TYR A 541 -8.57 -18.00 22.86
CA TYR A 541 -8.38 -18.22 21.43
C TYR A 541 -9.70 -18.12 20.67
N LEU A 542 -9.73 -17.34 19.59
CA LEU A 542 -10.95 -17.03 18.85
C LEU A 542 -10.91 -17.47 17.38
N ILE A 543 -12.05 -17.91 16.87
CA ILE A 543 -12.32 -17.87 15.42
C ILE A 543 -12.48 -16.40 15.01
N HIS A 544 -11.61 -15.86 14.16
CA HIS A 544 -11.57 -14.41 13.90
C HIS A 544 -12.76 -13.91 13.07
N TRP A 545 -13.25 -14.71 12.13
CA TRP A 545 -14.45 -14.46 11.32
C TRP A 545 -15.15 -15.78 11.01
N PRO A 546 -16.49 -15.83 10.86
CA PRO A 546 -17.18 -17.07 10.53
C PRO A 546 -16.81 -17.62 9.16
N ALA A 547 -16.59 -16.76 8.16
CA ALA A 547 -16.32 -17.15 6.78
C ALA A 547 -17.29 -18.22 6.23
N PRO A 548 -18.60 -17.93 6.22
CA PRO A 548 -19.64 -18.93 5.98
C PRO A 548 -19.54 -19.60 4.59
N GLU A 549 -19.00 -18.90 3.58
CA GLU A 549 -18.79 -19.47 2.24
C GLU A 549 -17.81 -20.66 2.23
N GLN A 550 -16.88 -20.72 3.19
CA GLN A 550 -15.95 -21.84 3.32
C GLN A 550 -16.58 -23.06 3.98
N ASP A 551 -17.61 -22.84 4.81
CA ASP A 551 -18.28 -23.86 5.63
C ASP A 551 -17.34 -24.67 6.55
N LEU A 552 -16.27 -24.03 7.07
CA LEU A 552 -15.24 -24.68 7.89
C LEU A 552 -15.22 -24.25 9.36
N TYR A 553 -16.06 -23.32 9.80
CA TYR A 553 -15.97 -22.79 11.17
C TYR A 553 -16.40 -23.81 12.24
N LEU A 554 -17.19 -24.83 11.90
CA LEU A 554 -17.51 -25.94 12.81
C LEU A 554 -16.29 -26.84 13.06
N GLU A 555 -15.58 -27.26 11.99
CA GLU A 555 -14.32 -28.01 12.15
C GLU A 555 -13.26 -27.20 12.90
N THR A 556 -13.23 -25.89 12.65
CA THR A 556 -12.36 -24.96 13.38
C THR A 556 -12.73 -24.90 14.86
N TRP A 557 -14.03 -24.89 15.18
CA TRP A 557 -14.53 -24.91 16.54
C TRP A 557 -14.16 -26.19 17.29
N GLU A 558 -14.26 -27.35 16.65
CA GLU A 558 -13.81 -28.63 17.21
C GLU A 558 -12.31 -28.63 17.55
N ALA A 559 -11.48 -27.99 16.71
CA ALA A 559 -10.06 -27.81 17.02
C ALA A 559 -9.85 -26.88 18.23
N LEU A 560 -10.63 -25.80 18.36
CA LEU A 560 -10.60 -24.93 19.55
C LEU A 560 -10.99 -25.71 20.82
N GLN A 561 -12.05 -26.53 20.77
CA GLN A 561 -12.45 -27.38 21.90
C GLN A 561 -11.31 -28.30 22.35
N ARG A 562 -10.64 -28.95 21.38
CA ARG A 562 -9.45 -29.76 21.70
C ARG A 562 -8.34 -28.95 22.35
N LEU A 563 -8.00 -27.78 21.81
CA LEU A 563 -6.94 -26.92 22.36
C LEU A 563 -7.23 -26.49 23.81
N ARG A 564 -8.51 -26.26 24.12
CA ARG A 564 -8.97 -26.01 25.49
C ARG A 564 -8.85 -27.24 26.38
N ASP A 565 -9.31 -28.39 25.91
CA ASP A 565 -9.28 -29.63 26.69
C ASP A 565 -7.84 -30.10 26.96
N GLU A 566 -6.90 -29.75 26.07
CA GLU A 566 -5.45 -29.93 26.27
C GLU A 566 -4.82 -28.88 27.20
N GLY A 567 -5.58 -27.89 27.67
CA GLY A 567 -5.13 -26.82 28.57
C GLY A 567 -4.29 -25.74 27.88
N ARG A 568 -4.25 -25.70 26.55
CA ARG A 568 -3.39 -24.77 25.79
C ARG A 568 -4.07 -23.42 25.55
N ALA A 569 -5.40 -23.40 25.49
CA ALA A 569 -6.21 -22.19 25.51
C ALA A 569 -7.17 -22.27 26.71
N ARG A 570 -7.11 -21.33 27.65
CA ARG A 570 -7.95 -21.41 28.86
C ARG A 570 -9.43 -21.28 28.53
N SER A 571 -9.76 -20.34 27.65
CA SER A 571 -11.11 -20.11 27.13
C SER A 571 -11.08 -20.10 25.60
N ILE A 572 -12.22 -20.45 24.98
CA ILE A 572 -12.40 -20.38 23.53
C ILE A 572 -13.65 -19.59 23.17
N GLY A 573 -13.59 -18.89 22.05
CA GLY A 573 -14.71 -18.08 21.60
C GLY A 573 -14.68 -17.79 20.11
N VAL A 574 -15.51 -16.83 19.70
CA VAL A 574 -15.64 -16.43 18.32
C VAL A 574 -15.59 -14.92 18.17
N ALA A 575 -15.35 -14.44 16.95
CA ALA A 575 -15.39 -13.03 16.61
C ALA A 575 -16.22 -12.82 15.34
N ASN A 576 -17.04 -11.77 15.38
CA ASN A 576 -17.92 -11.34 14.29
C ASN A 576 -19.06 -12.32 13.96
N PHE A 577 -19.43 -13.22 14.87
CA PHE A 577 -20.57 -14.12 14.62
C PHE A 577 -21.89 -13.36 14.84
N LYS A 578 -22.88 -13.66 13.98
CA LYS A 578 -24.28 -13.19 14.11
C LYS A 578 -25.11 -14.28 14.78
N GLU A 579 -26.34 -13.95 15.17
CA GLU A 579 -27.26 -14.87 15.88
C GLU A 579 -27.36 -16.22 15.16
N HIS A 580 -27.64 -16.25 13.85
CA HIS A 580 -27.76 -17.49 13.09
C HIS A 580 -26.46 -18.30 12.97
N HIS A 581 -25.28 -17.66 13.02
CA HIS A 581 -24.00 -18.37 13.06
C HIS A 581 -23.79 -19.04 14.42
N LEU A 582 -24.18 -18.36 15.51
CA LEU A 582 -24.09 -18.88 16.87
C LEU A 582 -25.09 -20.01 17.10
N GLU A 583 -26.33 -19.86 16.62
CA GLU A 583 -27.36 -20.90 16.68
C GLU A 583 -26.84 -22.19 16.05
N ARG A 584 -26.34 -22.12 14.81
CA ARG A 584 -25.77 -23.29 14.13
C ARG A 584 -24.59 -23.89 14.89
N LEU A 585 -23.67 -23.06 15.36
CA LEU A 585 -22.51 -23.53 16.13
C LEU A 585 -22.93 -24.25 17.41
N ILE A 586 -23.89 -23.70 18.15
CA ILE A 586 -24.40 -24.29 19.40
C ILE A 586 -25.18 -25.59 19.12
N GLU A 587 -26.03 -25.60 18.11
CA GLU A 587 -26.84 -26.76 17.75
C GLU A 587 -25.98 -27.95 17.29
N GLU A 588 -24.95 -27.69 16.49
CA GLU A 588 -24.13 -28.75 15.91
C GLU A 588 -22.98 -29.19 16.83
N SER A 589 -22.38 -28.27 17.61
CA SER A 589 -21.28 -28.61 18.53
C SER A 589 -21.72 -28.94 19.96
N GLY A 590 -22.95 -28.57 20.33
CA GLY A 590 -23.49 -28.75 21.68
C GLY A 590 -22.95 -27.79 22.73
N GLU A 591 -22.13 -26.80 22.34
CA GLU A 591 -21.47 -25.87 23.26
C GLU A 591 -21.52 -24.42 22.76
N ALA A 592 -21.83 -23.48 23.66
CA ALA A 592 -21.76 -22.05 23.36
C ALA A 592 -20.35 -21.49 23.58
N PRO A 593 -19.90 -20.54 22.75
CA PRO A 593 -18.59 -19.92 22.94
C PRO A 593 -18.55 -19.08 24.21
N ALA A 594 -17.39 -19.02 24.88
CA ALA A 594 -17.25 -18.22 26.10
C ALA A 594 -17.49 -16.72 25.84
N CYS A 595 -17.14 -16.25 24.64
CA CYS A 595 -17.40 -14.89 24.21
C CYS A 595 -17.61 -14.76 22.69
N ASN A 596 -18.26 -13.67 22.29
CA ASN A 596 -18.39 -13.22 20.90
C ASN A 596 -17.81 -11.81 20.76
N GLN A 597 -16.69 -11.68 20.03
CA GLN A 597 -16.01 -10.41 19.81
C GLN A 597 -16.52 -9.71 18.54
N VAL A 598 -17.28 -8.62 18.67
CA VAL A 598 -18.00 -7.97 17.56
C VAL A 598 -17.78 -6.46 17.50
N GLU A 599 -18.05 -5.86 16.34
CA GLU A 599 -18.06 -4.41 16.20
C GLU A 599 -19.16 -3.85 17.08
N LEU A 600 -18.83 -3.10 18.11
CA LEU A 600 -19.87 -2.55 18.97
C LEU A 600 -19.46 -1.17 19.45
N ASN A 601 -20.32 -0.19 19.20
CA ASN A 601 -20.14 1.20 19.61
C ASN A 601 -21.51 1.88 19.70
N PRO A 602 -21.63 3.10 20.26
CA PRO A 602 -22.92 3.77 20.41
C PRO A 602 -23.74 3.88 19.12
N SER A 603 -23.12 4.05 17.96
CA SER A 603 -23.82 4.11 16.66
C SER A 603 -24.18 2.74 16.04
N PHE A 604 -23.67 1.65 16.62
CA PHE A 604 -23.94 0.26 16.22
C PHE A 604 -23.88 -0.62 17.47
N SER A 605 -24.95 -0.58 18.28
CA SER A 605 -24.96 -1.13 19.65
C SER A 605 -25.38 -2.61 19.72
N GLN A 606 -25.87 -3.15 18.59
CA GLN A 606 -26.24 -4.56 18.39
C GLN A 606 -27.13 -5.14 19.52
N PRO A 607 -28.30 -4.55 19.81
CA PRO A 607 -29.13 -4.97 20.94
C PRO A 607 -29.69 -6.39 20.80
N GLY A 608 -30.01 -6.82 19.57
CA GLY A 608 -30.46 -8.20 19.29
C GLY A 608 -29.38 -9.22 19.63
N LEU A 609 -28.19 -9.06 19.04
CA LEU A 609 -27.05 -9.93 19.28
C LEU A 609 -26.61 -9.94 20.74
N ARG A 610 -26.54 -8.78 21.42
CA ARG A 610 -26.21 -8.74 22.86
C ARG A 610 -27.23 -9.47 23.72
N LYS A 611 -28.51 -9.40 23.37
CA LYS A 611 -29.55 -10.14 24.07
C LYS A 611 -29.37 -11.64 23.85
N PHE A 612 -29.11 -12.07 22.61
CA PHE A 612 -28.80 -13.46 22.29
C PHE A 612 -27.58 -13.95 23.07
N ASP A 613 -26.47 -13.20 23.02
CA ASP A 613 -25.24 -13.48 23.76
C ASP A 613 -25.55 -13.71 25.26
N ALA A 614 -26.31 -12.79 25.88
CA ALA A 614 -26.69 -12.90 27.29
C ALA A 614 -27.57 -14.11 27.60
N GLU A 615 -28.56 -14.43 26.76
CA GLU A 615 -29.44 -15.60 26.91
C GLU A 615 -28.66 -16.92 26.85
N HIS A 616 -27.57 -16.95 26.08
CA HIS A 616 -26.68 -18.11 25.92
C HIS A 616 -25.43 -18.06 26.81
N ARG A 617 -25.34 -17.09 27.73
CA ARG A 617 -24.16 -16.86 28.61
C ARG A 617 -22.84 -16.63 27.87
N ILE A 618 -22.91 -16.07 26.67
CA ILE A 618 -21.78 -15.64 25.85
C ILE A 618 -21.42 -14.21 26.26
N ALA A 619 -20.16 -13.95 26.62
CA ALA A 619 -19.73 -12.58 26.91
C ALA A 619 -19.56 -11.77 25.62
N THR A 620 -20.19 -10.59 25.52
CA THR A 620 -19.97 -9.69 24.37
C THR A 620 -18.66 -8.91 24.53
N VAL A 621 -17.77 -9.01 23.53
CA VAL A 621 -16.50 -8.26 23.49
C VAL A 621 -16.54 -7.23 22.35
N ALA A 622 -16.55 -5.95 22.69
CA ALA A 622 -16.61 -4.85 21.74
C ALA A 622 -15.23 -4.51 21.16
N TRP A 623 -15.04 -4.79 19.87
CA TRP A 623 -13.94 -4.20 19.10
C TRP A 623 -14.38 -2.89 18.43
N SER A 624 -13.42 -1.98 18.23
CA SER A 624 -13.67 -0.58 17.84
C SER A 624 -14.73 0.14 18.72
N PRO A 625 -14.60 0.07 20.06
CA PRO A 625 -15.60 0.57 20.99
C PRO A 625 -15.90 2.07 20.85
N LEU A 626 -14.92 2.84 20.34
CA LEU A 626 -15.00 4.29 20.14
C LEU A 626 -15.36 4.69 18.70
N ALA A 627 -15.77 3.75 17.83
CA ALA A 627 -16.07 4.01 16.41
C ALA A 627 -14.95 4.77 15.66
N ARG A 628 -13.68 4.49 16.00
CA ARG A 628 -12.50 5.23 15.50
C ARG A 628 -12.54 6.75 15.75
N GLY A 629 -13.28 7.18 16.78
CA GLY A 629 -13.48 8.57 17.18
C GLY A 629 -14.79 9.19 16.68
N ALA A 630 -15.53 8.54 15.78
CA ALA A 630 -16.70 9.14 15.13
C ALA A 630 -17.85 9.48 16.08
N VAL A 631 -18.00 8.74 17.18
CA VAL A 631 -19.06 8.96 18.18
C VAL A 631 -18.71 10.03 19.21
N LEU A 632 -17.46 10.50 19.26
CA LEU A 632 -16.98 11.39 20.33
C LEU A 632 -17.53 12.82 20.24
N ASP A 633 -17.99 13.24 19.05
CA ASP A 633 -18.56 14.56 18.80
C ASP A 633 -20.09 14.59 19.02
N SER A 634 -20.70 13.49 19.49
CA SER A 634 -22.14 13.44 19.76
C SER A 634 -22.51 14.42 20.89
N PRO A 635 -23.51 15.30 20.71
CA PRO A 635 -23.98 16.20 21.75
C PRO A 635 -24.46 15.46 23.02
N VAL A 636 -25.02 14.26 22.86
CA VAL A 636 -25.46 13.42 23.99
C VAL A 636 -24.26 12.97 24.82
N ILE A 637 -23.21 12.48 24.16
CA ILE A 637 -21.99 12.01 24.83
C ILE A 637 -21.23 13.19 25.43
N ALA A 638 -21.15 14.31 24.73
CA ALA A 638 -20.50 15.52 25.22
C ALA A 638 -21.20 16.09 26.47
N GLY A 639 -22.54 16.10 26.49
CA GLY A 639 -23.32 16.55 27.66
C GLY A 639 -23.08 15.67 28.88
N ILE A 640 -23.10 14.34 28.70
CA ILE A 640 -22.78 13.40 29.79
C ILE A 640 -21.33 13.58 30.25
N ALA A 641 -20.39 13.78 29.33
CA ALA A 641 -18.98 13.98 29.66
C ALA A 641 -18.77 15.24 30.51
N GLU A 642 -19.47 16.33 30.19
CA GLU A 642 -19.46 17.57 30.97
C GLU A 642 -20.04 17.38 32.37
N GLU A 643 -21.17 16.67 32.50
CA GLU A 643 -21.81 16.38 33.80
C GLU A 643 -20.90 15.55 34.73
N HIS A 644 -20.18 14.57 34.16
CA HIS A 644 -19.25 13.71 34.91
C HIS A 644 -17.83 14.28 35.04
N GLY A 645 -17.52 15.42 34.40
CA GLY A 645 -16.18 16.00 34.40
C GLY A 645 -15.12 15.11 33.75
N CYS A 646 -15.51 14.33 32.74
CA CYS A 646 -14.68 13.33 32.07
C CYS A 646 -14.61 13.59 30.55
N THR A 647 -13.87 12.78 29.79
CA THR A 647 -13.80 12.89 28.33
C THR A 647 -14.94 12.13 27.65
N PRO A 648 -15.36 12.52 26.43
CA PRO A 648 -16.31 11.72 25.64
C PRO A 648 -15.89 10.27 25.45
N ALA A 649 -14.59 9.98 25.36
CA ALA A 649 -14.09 8.61 25.24
C ALA A 649 -14.31 7.81 26.53
N GLN A 650 -14.13 8.44 27.69
CA GLN A 650 -14.41 7.85 29.00
C GLN A 650 -15.88 7.51 29.14
N VAL A 651 -16.81 8.39 28.74
CA VAL A 651 -18.25 8.09 28.72
C VAL A 651 -18.56 6.86 27.88
N VAL A 652 -18.01 6.75 26.67
CA VAL A 652 -18.28 5.60 25.79
C VAL A 652 -17.72 4.30 26.36
N LEU A 653 -16.53 4.32 26.96
CA LEU A 653 -15.96 3.13 27.60
C LEU A 653 -16.73 2.75 28.87
N ALA A 654 -17.10 3.72 29.71
CA ALA A 654 -17.95 3.51 30.87
C ALA A 654 -19.33 2.95 30.49
N TRP A 655 -19.88 3.37 29.33
CA TRP A 655 -21.09 2.78 28.76
C TRP A 655 -20.92 1.30 28.43
N HIS A 656 -19.82 0.90 27.76
CA HIS A 656 -19.55 -0.53 27.51
C HIS A 656 -19.47 -1.32 28.81
N ILE A 657 -18.73 -0.82 29.80
CA ILE A 657 -18.56 -1.48 31.10
C ILE A 657 -19.90 -1.59 31.83
N GLY A 658 -20.71 -0.52 31.84
CA GLY A 658 -22.04 -0.48 32.45
C GLY A 658 -23.07 -1.38 31.78
N LEU A 659 -22.90 -1.68 30.48
CA LEU A 659 -23.68 -2.70 29.77
C LEU A 659 -23.22 -4.13 30.08
N GLY A 660 -22.10 -4.32 30.78
CA GLY A 660 -21.49 -5.63 31.01
C GLY A 660 -20.71 -6.15 29.81
N ASN A 661 -20.34 -5.28 28.85
CA ASN A 661 -19.46 -5.67 27.75
C ASN A 661 -17.99 -5.66 28.21
N VAL A 662 -17.15 -6.40 27.48
CA VAL A 662 -15.70 -6.18 27.45
C VAL A 662 -15.37 -5.18 26.33
N ALA A 663 -14.54 -4.19 26.56
CA ALA A 663 -14.13 -3.19 25.57
C ALA A 663 -12.65 -3.30 25.21
N ILE A 664 -12.34 -3.31 23.92
CA ILE A 664 -10.97 -3.41 23.38
C ILE A 664 -10.64 -2.15 22.56
N PRO A 665 -10.41 -0.98 23.20
CA PRO A 665 -9.92 0.20 22.49
C PRO A 665 -8.51 0.01 21.96
N LYS A 666 -8.17 0.73 20.88
CA LYS A 666 -6.83 0.75 20.30
C LYS A 666 -6.22 2.15 20.39
N THR A 667 -5.03 2.24 20.96
CA THR A 667 -4.20 3.45 20.93
C THR A 667 -2.72 3.08 21.05
N VAL A 668 -1.85 3.91 20.49
CA VAL A 668 -0.38 3.84 20.72
C VAL A 668 0.12 5.01 21.56
N ARG A 669 -0.80 5.90 21.97
CA ARG A 669 -0.51 7.13 22.71
C ARG A 669 -0.63 6.86 24.22
N PRO A 670 0.45 7.01 25.02
CA PRO A 670 0.42 6.77 26.47
C PRO A 670 -0.61 7.61 27.22
N GLU A 671 -0.83 8.85 26.80
CA GLU A 671 -1.83 9.74 27.38
C GLU A 671 -3.25 9.18 27.20
N ARG A 672 -3.56 8.56 26.06
CA ARG A 672 -4.86 7.93 25.78
C ARG A 672 -5.02 6.57 26.46
N LEU A 673 -3.92 5.84 26.68
CA LEU A 673 -3.97 4.60 27.47
C LEU A 673 -4.45 4.89 28.89
N ARG A 674 -3.91 5.96 29.50
CA ARG A 674 -4.31 6.43 30.82
C ARG A 674 -5.75 6.96 30.82
N GLU A 675 -6.09 7.83 29.86
CA GLU A 675 -7.46 8.35 29.70
C GLU A 675 -8.50 7.22 29.62
N ASN A 676 -8.21 6.15 28.86
CA ASN A 676 -9.07 4.99 28.74
C ASN A 676 -9.22 4.21 30.07
N LEU A 677 -8.17 4.13 30.89
CA LEU A 677 -8.24 3.48 32.22
C LEU A 677 -9.04 4.31 33.21
N GLU A 678 -8.92 5.63 33.16
CA GLU A 678 -9.69 6.56 33.99
C GLU A 678 -11.20 6.45 33.71
N ALA A 679 -11.63 5.89 32.57
CA ALA A 679 -13.03 5.57 32.31
C ALA A 679 -13.65 4.62 33.35
N LEU A 680 -12.82 3.82 34.05
CA LEU A 680 -13.25 2.93 35.13
C LEU A 680 -13.76 3.68 36.37
N GLU A 681 -13.45 4.97 36.49
CA GLU A 681 -13.89 5.84 37.58
C GLU A 681 -15.25 6.50 37.27
N THR A 682 -15.72 6.43 36.02
CA THR A 682 -16.99 6.98 35.58
C THR A 682 -18.10 5.93 35.67
N THR A 683 -19.16 6.21 36.44
CA THR A 683 -20.34 5.34 36.52
C THR A 683 -21.55 6.05 35.93
N LEU A 684 -22.06 5.55 34.82
CA LEU A 684 -23.25 6.09 34.16
C LEU A 684 -24.53 5.59 34.83
N SER A 685 -25.50 6.48 35.00
CA SER A 685 -26.85 6.15 35.45
C SER A 685 -27.62 5.33 34.40
N PRO A 686 -28.70 4.63 34.78
CA PRO A 686 -29.55 3.91 33.83
C PRO A 686 -30.11 4.81 32.71
N ALA A 687 -30.41 6.08 33.01
CA ALA A 687 -30.91 7.03 32.03
C ALA A 687 -29.83 7.42 31.00
N GLU A 688 -28.59 7.61 31.45
CA GLU A 688 -27.45 7.92 30.58
C GLU A 688 -27.07 6.71 29.72
N LEU A 689 -27.06 5.51 30.30
CA LEU A 689 -26.86 4.27 29.54
C LEU A 689 -27.90 4.13 28.42
N ALA A 690 -29.18 4.39 28.73
CA ALA A 690 -30.27 4.38 27.75
C ALA A 690 -30.10 5.47 26.68
N ALA A 691 -29.66 6.67 27.06
CA ALA A 691 -29.41 7.78 26.14
C ALA A 691 -28.30 7.46 25.14
N VAL A 692 -27.20 6.84 25.59
CA VAL A 692 -26.12 6.39 24.70
C VAL A 692 -26.57 5.23 23.81
N CYS A 693 -27.35 4.27 24.33
CA CYS A 693 -27.95 3.20 23.52
C CYS A 693 -28.88 3.73 22.41
N ALA A 694 -29.58 4.84 22.66
CA ALA A 694 -30.48 5.46 21.68
C ALA A 694 -29.75 6.12 20.48
N LEU A 695 -28.41 6.19 20.51
CA LEU A 695 -27.60 6.65 19.39
C LEU A 695 -27.43 5.60 18.28
N ASP A 696 -27.93 4.39 18.50
CA ASP A 696 -27.79 3.29 17.54
C ASP A 696 -28.47 3.62 16.20
N THR A 697 -27.71 3.47 15.13
CA THR A 697 -28.17 3.69 13.75
C THR A 697 -28.38 2.39 12.98
N GLY A 698 -27.94 1.25 13.54
CA GLY A 698 -27.87 -0.04 12.86
C GLY A 698 -26.81 -0.13 11.76
N VAL A 699 -26.01 0.93 11.55
CA VAL A 699 -25.01 0.99 10.48
C VAL A 699 -23.65 0.47 10.96
N ARG A 700 -23.23 -0.66 10.39
CA ARG A 700 -21.90 -1.25 10.57
C ARG A 700 -20.83 -0.49 9.78
N THR A 701 -19.62 -0.35 10.33
CA THR A 701 -18.46 0.23 9.59
C THR A 701 -17.43 -0.80 9.16
N GLY A 702 -17.41 -1.96 9.82
CA GLY A 702 -16.68 -3.16 9.46
C GLY A 702 -17.33 -3.95 8.34
N LYS A 703 -16.72 -5.09 8.02
CA LYS A 703 -17.22 -6.00 7.00
C LYS A 703 -18.44 -6.78 7.52
N ASP A 704 -19.36 -7.11 6.63
CA ASP A 704 -20.53 -7.92 6.95
C ASP A 704 -20.11 -9.38 7.15
N PRO A 705 -20.32 -9.99 8.33
CA PRO A 705 -19.96 -11.39 8.59
C PRO A 705 -20.56 -12.41 7.62
N ASP A 706 -21.71 -12.11 7.03
CA ASP A 706 -22.41 -13.05 6.14
C ASP A 706 -21.77 -13.09 4.74
N ALA A 707 -21.05 -12.03 4.39
CA ALA A 707 -20.47 -11.83 3.06
C ALA A 707 -18.93 -11.69 3.07
N PHE A 708 -18.31 -11.87 4.23
CA PHE A 708 -16.86 -11.71 4.40
C PHE A 708 -16.22 -12.94 5.03
N GLY A 709 -15.28 -13.52 4.30
CA GLY A 709 -14.50 -14.67 4.73
C GLY A 709 -13.98 -15.50 3.58
#